data_AF-A0ABD0T3Z7-F1
#
_entry.id   AF-A0ABD0T3Z7-F1
#
_cell.length_a   1.000
_cell.length_b   1.000
_cell.length_c   1.000
_cell.angle_alpha   90.00
_cell.angle_beta   90.00
_cell.angle_gamma   90.00
#
_symmetry.space_group_name_H-M   'P 1'
#
loop_
_entity.id
_entity.type
_entity.pdbx_description
1 polymer ?
#
loop_
_entity_poly.entity_id
_entity_poly.type
_entity_poly.pdbx_seq_one_letter_code
_entity_poly.pdbx_strand_id
1 'polypeptide(L)'
;MATTLSKIIENDQMQRILSEFTRLGDRCYLENAGAALYPQSLPQRVNQDLLNNIYMNPHTDKYTKDCIEQIRCSILRHFNTDSSNYSVIFTSGTTQALKLVVESFQFAYEQNDVLNCGSFVYLRDNHTSVLGLRELATEKDADIIHICHDDFLKALNPEEVTPSMARREKYQNDGNTLLVYPAQSNFNGYKYPINCIQNIKDGCLNSYIKKQLCKVNCNWYVLLDAASYISTNKLDLSVNQPDFVCMSFYKIFGYPTGLGALLVKNSSAHVLNQKKYFGGGTVDIVLSNEDYHVKRKVLHERFEDGTLPFLSIIALKHCFDTLNELIPRIISEDLMDTISYHTFYLAKDLYKQLKQLEHRNGNKAAVFYMDSDFTDIKKQGSIVTFGLLREDGSHIGYSEFQHMADLFNISVRTGCFCNSGSCQRHLNATNKEMKDMYKAGHKCGDEIDLVNGRPTGAIRVSFGYYNTFKDVDKLILMICRCFVKTKQKKPSRTLKHVKHVESKQNFKYIESKVKKHHEETMKLLTKDYQNFDILQDLSPFESEVTLKEIAIFPIKSCGAFKIKSSWKIGPKGFEYDREWMIIKDNGVCLTQKQNPRMCMIRPTIDLSKRLLVLNCQGMPPISIPLDQANSEHKSATFCQSKVCTDIISGYDCGDEVADWVSNALEVSFLRLIRQSSDDTRVQKKKGEVDPKLLSLSNQAQYLLINKATVRWLSEKIQDPTFQDNTDDLTDRFRGNLIIDMNQELAERDWHRVIIGKHEFKVEGQCARCQMVCIDQKTGEKTVEPLRTISEQFGGKLRFGIYLSYIGPVDGSKDRVVKLNSPIKPIINDDDISR
;
A
#
# COMPACT_ATOMS: atom_id res chain seq x y z
N MET A 1 -15.64 19.53 27.19
CA MET A 1 -14.52 18.59 27.42
C MET A 1 -14.58 17.56 26.30
N ALA A 2 -13.67 17.41 25.34
CA ALA A 2 -12.32 17.92 25.12
C ALA A 2 -12.13 18.16 23.60
N THR A 3 -11.23 19.07 23.23
CA THR A 3 -10.79 19.31 21.85
C THR A 3 -9.89 18.16 21.39
N THR A 4 -10.08 17.63 20.17
CA THR A 4 -9.15 16.64 19.60
C THR A 4 -7.80 17.31 19.31
N LEU A 5 -6.67 16.58 19.26
CA LEU A 5 -5.33 17.14 18.93
C LEU A 5 -5.39 18.01 17.66
N SER A 6 -6.19 17.57 16.68
CA SER A 6 -6.45 18.28 15.42
C SER A 6 -7.58 19.32 15.43
N LYS A 7 -8.54 19.31 16.36
CA LYS A 7 -9.51 20.43 16.48
C LYS A 7 -8.81 21.68 16.99
N ILE A 8 -7.63 21.48 17.58
CA ILE A 8 -6.63 22.51 17.80
C ILE A 8 -5.59 22.44 16.67
N ILE A 9 -6.02 22.59 15.41
CA ILE A 9 -5.15 22.76 14.23
C ILE A 9 -4.19 23.97 14.38
N GLU A 10 -4.35 24.75 15.47
CA GLU A 10 -3.55 25.89 15.91
C GLU A 10 -2.95 25.69 17.32
N ASN A 11 -2.72 24.46 17.80
CA ASN A 11 -1.92 24.27 19.03
C ASN A 11 -0.47 23.95 18.69
N ASP A 12 0.43 24.51 19.49
CA ASP A 12 1.88 24.27 19.42
C ASP A 12 2.22 22.77 19.48
N GLN A 13 1.43 21.96 20.20
CA GLN A 13 1.68 20.51 20.32
C GLN A 13 1.44 19.74 19.03
N MET A 14 0.38 20.01 18.26
CA MET A 14 0.19 19.33 16.98
C MET A 14 1.25 19.78 15.97
N GLN A 15 1.66 21.05 16.00
CA GLN A 15 2.77 21.53 15.17
C GLN A 15 4.08 20.82 15.51
N ARG A 16 4.36 20.60 16.80
CA ARG A 16 5.50 19.80 17.26
C ARG A 16 5.43 18.34 16.77
N ILE A 17 4.25 17.70 16.83
CA ILE A 17 4.07 16.36 16.27
C ILE A 17 4.35 16.39 14.76
N LEU A 18 3.77 17.33 14.01
CA LEU A 18 3.96 17.42 12.56
C LEU A 18 5.42 17.70 12.16
N SER A 19 6.19 18.44 12.96
CA SER A 19 7.61 18.66 12.70
C SER A 19 8.45 17.38 12.74
N GLU A 20 7.98 16.34 13.44
CA GLU A 20 8.63 15.02 13.45
C GLU A 20 8.40 14.21 12.15
N PHE A 21 7.47 14.65 11.29
CA PHE A 21 7.08 13.94 10.06
C PHE A 21 7.29 14.77 8.79
N THR A 22 8.17 15.78 8.82
CA THR A 22 8.53 16.61 7.65
C THR A 22 8.98 15.80 6.43
N ARG A 23 9.56 14.62 6.66
CA ARG A 23 9.95 13.63 5.61
C ARG A 23 8.78 13.14 4.75
N LEU A 24 7.54 13.30 5.19
CA LEU A 24 6.36 13.00 4.37
C LEU A 24 6.21 13.97 3.19
N GLY A 25 6.78 15.17 3.28
CA GLY A 25 6.59 16.21 2.27
C GLY A 25 5.11 16.53 2.08
N ASP A 26 4.62 16.37 0.86
CA ASP A 26 3.23 16.59 0.48
C ASP A 26 2.34 15.34 0.58
N ARG A 27 2.89 14.19 1.00
CA ARG A 27 2.16 12.92 1.08
C ARG A 27 1.20 12.90 2.26
N CYS A 28 -0.04 12.49 1.99
CA CYS A 28 -1.07 12.23 2.99
C CYS A 28 -1.11 10.73 3.29
N TYR A 29 -0.55 10.33 4.43
CA TYR A 29 -0.46 8.92 4.83
C TYR A 29 -1.67 8.51 5.67
N LEU A 30 -2.49 7.62 5.15
CA LEU A 30 -3.76 7.15 5.72
C LEU A 30 -3.79 5.63 5.95
N GLU A 31 -2.63 5.03 6.20
CA GLU A 31 -2.44 3.57 6.30
C GLU A 31 -1.88 3.09 7.66
N ASN A 32 -2.17 3.80 8.76
CA ASN A 32 -1.66 3.47 10.10
C ASN A 32 -1.93 2.02 10.56
N ALA A 33 -3.07 1.43 10.18
CA ALA A 33 -3.42 0.05 10.53
C ALA A 33 -2.52 -1.00 9.83
N GLY A 34 -1.87 -0.63 8.72
CA GLY A 34 -0.82 -1.43 8.09
C GLY A 34 0.48 -1.32 8.85
N ALA A 35 1.00 -0.10 8.94
CA ALA A 35 2.18 0.28 9.73
C ALA A 35 2.04 1.74 10.22
N ALA A 36 2.45 2.01 11.45
CA ALA A 36 2.58 3.39 11.91
C ALA A 36 3.85 4.03 11.30
N LEU A 37 3.89 5.36 11.24
CA LEU A 37 5.12 6.09 10.93
C LEU A 37 5.91 6.37 12.20
N TYR A 38 7.24 6.35 12.11
CA TYR A 38 8.11 6.74 13.21
C TYR A 38 8.49 8.22 13.12
N PRO A 39 8.50 8.94 14.27
CA PRO A 39 8.95 10.33 14.34
C PRO A 39 10.46 10.44 14.03
N GLN A 40 10.90 11.56 13.47
CA GLN A 40 12.29 11.79 13.06
C GLN A 40 13.28 11.72 14.23
N SER A 41 12.91 12.19 15.41
CA SER A 41 13.74 12.16 16.61
C SER A 41 14.03 10.74 17.10
N LEU A 42 13.17 9.76 16.81
CA LEU A 42 13.33 8.38 17.28
C LEU A 42 14.62 7.71 16.76
N PRO A 43 14.85 7.58 15.44
CA PRO A 43 16.11 7.00 14.94
C PRO A 43 17.33 7.82 15.32
N GLN A 44 17.20 9.14 15.51
CA GLN A 44 18.30 9.98 15.99
C GLN A 44 18.72 9.61 17.41
N ARG A 45 17.75 9.42 18.32
CA ARG A 45 18.02 8.98 19.71
C ARG A 45 18.60 7.58 19.77
N VAL A 46 18.05 6.65 18.98
CA VAL A 46 18.59 5.29 18.87
C VAL A 46 20.04 5.33 18.36
N ASN A 47 20.31 6.08 17.29
CA ASN A 47 21.66 6.19 16.76
C ASN A 47 22.63 6.84 17.76
N GLN A 48 22.21 7.89 18.46
CA GLN A 48 23.01 8.52 19.50
C GLN A 48 23.33 7.54 20.64
N ASP A 49 22.37 6.71 21.04
CA ASP A 49 22.58 5.67 22.05
C ASP A 49 23.61 4.63 21.58
N LEU A 50 23.48 4.13 20.35
CA LEU A 50 24.42 3.16 19.78
C LEU A 50 25.83 3.72 19.53
N LEU A 51 25.97 5.03 19.33
CA LEU A 51 27.28 5.69 19.19
C LEU A 51 27.99 5.85 20.55
N ASN A 52 27.23 5.99 21.64
CA ASN A 52 27.79 6.21 22.97
C ASN A 52 27.93 4.92 23.78
N ASN A 53 27.20 3.86 23.44
CA ASN A 53 27.13 2.61 24.17
C ASN A 53 27.47 1.42 23.29
N ILE A 54 28.19 0.44 23.84
CA ILE A 54 28.48 -0.83 23.19
C ILE A 54 27.57 -1.90 23.78
N TYR A 55 26.69 -2.46 22.97
CA TYR A 55 25.85 -3.60 23.34
C TYR A 55 26.41 -4.88 22.73
N MET A 56 26.67 -5.87 23.57
CA MET A 56 27.23 -7.16 23.20
C MET A 56 26.17 -8.25 23.32
N ASN A 57 26.50 -9.47 22.90
CA ASN A 57 25.55 -10.58 23.02
C ASN A 57 25.11 -10.76 24.49
N PRO A 58 23.79 -10.78 24.80
CA PRO A 58 23.29 -10.87 26.17
C PRO A 58 23.64 -12.18 26.89
N HIS A 59 24.11 -13.20 26.17
CA HIS A 59 24.66 -14.42 26.78
C HIS A 59 26.05 -14.20 27.41
N THR A 60 26.77 -13.17 26.99
CA THR A 60 28.11 -12.83 27.48
C THR A 60 28.11 -11.54 28.31
N ASP A 61 27.25 -10.59 27.96
CA ASP A 61 27.21 -9.26 28.58
C ASP A 61 25.99 -9.08 29.48
N LYS A 62 26.27 -8.91 30.77
CA LYS A 62 25.23 -8.69 31.79
C LYS A 62 24.51 -7.35 31.58
N TYR A 63 25.21 -6.31 31.13
CA TYR A 63 24.60 -4.99 30.94
C TYR A 63 23.50 -5.03 29.88
N THR A 64 23.78 -5.62 28.70
CA THR A 64 22.79 -5.82 27.63
C THR A 64 21.62 -6.67 28.11
N LYS A 65 21.88 -7.73 28.90
CA LYS A 65 20.81 -8.55 29.51
C LYS A 65 19.92 -7.72 30.44
N ASP A 66 20.50 -6.91 31.32
CA ASP A 66 19.76 -6.04 32.24
C ASP A 66 18.92 -4.99 31.48
N CYS A 67 19.44 -4.44 30.37
CA CYS A 67 18.68 -3.56 29.49
C CYS A 67 17.46 -4.27 28.89
N ILE A 68 17.59 -5.50 28.39
CA ILE A 68 16.47 -6.28 27.85
C ILE A 68 15.38 -6.48 28.90
N GLU A 69 15.76 -6.83 30.15
CA GLU A 69 14.80 -7.02 31.23
C GLU A 69 14.08 -5.72 31.63
N GLN A 70 14.78 -4.58 31.60
CA GLN A 70 14.13 -3.27 31.78
C GLN A 70 13.10 -2.96 30.68
N ILE A 71 13.34 -3.40 29.43
CA ILE A 71 12.36 -3.26 28.35
C ILE A 71 11.13 -4.13 28.62
N ARG A 72 11.29 -5.37 29.11
CA ARG A 72 10.14 -6.21 29.50
C ARG A 72 9.29 -5.52 30.55
N CYS A 73 9.91 -4.95 31.58
CA CYS A 73 9.22 -4.16 32.61
C CYS A 73 8.51 -2.94 32.02
N SER A 74 9.09 -2.27 31.03
CA SER A 74 8.47 -1.13 30.34
C SER A 74 7.25 -1.55 29.52
N ILE A 75 7.31 -2.70 28.84
CA ILE A 75 6.18 -3.29 28.11
C ILE A 75 5.04 -3.62 29.08
N LEU A 76 5.32 -4.31 30.19
CA LEU A 76 4.30 -4.66 31.18
C LEU A 76 3.62 -3.42 31.79
N ARG A 77 4.41 -2.39 32.13
CA ARG A 77 3.88 -1.10 32.61
C ARG A 77 2.98 -0.41 31.59
N HIS A 78 3.34 -0.45 30.30
CA HIS A 78 2.51 0.13 29.24
C HIS A 78 1.12 -0.52 29.17
N PHE A 79 0.99 -1.80 29.53
CA PHE A 79 -0.27 -2.52 29.58
C PHE A 79 -0.90 -2.59 30.98
N ASN A 80 -0.43 -1.74 31.90
CA ASN A 80 -0.90 -1.67 33.29
C ASN A 80 -0.84 -3.03 34.02
N THR A 81 0.30 -3.72 33.93
CA THR A 81 0.57 -4.98 34.62
C THR A 81 2.05 -5.11 35.00
N ASP A 82 2.43 -6.25 35.58
CA ASP A 82 3.78 -6.53 36.08
C ASP A 82 4.18 -8.00 35.86
N SER A 83 5.43 -8.31 36.23
CA SER A 83 6.02 -9.63 36.04
C SER A 83 5.42 -10.72 36.93
N SER A 84 4.68 -10.35 37.98
CA SER A 84 3.97 -11.30 38.84
C SER A 84 2.71 -11.84 38.14
N ASN A 85 2.10 -11.04 37.27
CA ASN A 85 0.89 -11.39 36.55
C ASN A 85 1.15 -11.91 35.13
N TYR A 86 2.06 -11.27 34.39
CA TYR A 86 2.36 -11.62 33.00
C TYR A 86 3.85 -11.71 32.73
N SER A 87 4.21 -12.66 31.88
CA SER A 87 5.54 -12.79 31.29
C SER A 87 5.55 -12.23 29.87
N VAL A 88 6.63 -11.56 29.48
CA VAL A 88 6.87 -11.08 28.11
C VAL A 88 7.77 -12.06 27.37
N ILE A 89 7.39 -12.48 26.18
CA ILE A 89 8.21 -13.26 25.24
C ILE A 89 8.41 -12.43 23.98
N PHE A 90 9.65 -12.14 23.60
CA PHE A 90 9.94 -11.43 22.36
C PHE A 90 9.74 -12.33 21.14
N THR A 91 9.14 -11.76 20.11
CA THR A 91 8.90 -12.43 18.82
C THR A 91 9.22 -11.44 17.70
N SER A 92 9.18 -11.89 16.45
CA SER A 92 9.32 -11.04 15.26
C SER A 92 8.05 -10.22 14.96
N GLY A 93 6.93 -10.52 15.61
CA GLY A 93 5.64 -9.87 15.40
C GLY A 93 4.46 -10.71 15.86
N THR A 94 3.26 -10.16 15.71
CA THR A 94 1.98 -10.79 16.07
C THR A 94 1.83 -12.17 15.44
N THR A 95 2.22 -12.33 14.16
CA THR A 95 2.08 -13.61 13.45
C THR A 95 2.91 -14.72 14.08
N GLN A 96 4.15 -14.43 14.49
CA GLN A 96 4.96 -15.43 15.19
C GLN A 96 4.42 -15.70 16.60
N ALA A 97 3.98 -14.67 17.32
CA ALA A 97 3.35 -14.84 18.64
C ALA A 97 2.10 -15.73 18.58
N LEU A 98 1.20 -15.51 17.60
CA LEU A 98 0.03 -16.35 17.35
C LEU A 98 0.42 -17.81 17.08
N LYS A 99 1.38 -18.02 16.16
CA LYS A 99 1.90 -19.34 15.82
C LYS A 99 2.46 -20.05 17.05
N LEU A 100 3.29 -19.35 17.83
CA LEU A 100 3.98 -19.87 19.01
C LEU A 100 3.01 -20.38 20.07
N VAL A 101 1.90 -19.66 20.29
CA VAL A 101 0.85 -20.12 21.21
C VAL A 101 0.26 -21.44 20.72
N VAL A 102 -0.26 -21.51 19.50
CA VAL A 102 -0.94 -22.73 18.99
C VAL A 102 0.02 -23.92 18.88
N GLU A 103 1.25 -23.69 18.41
CA GLU A 103 2.30 -24.70 18.33
C GLU A 103 2.63 -25.29 19.71
N SER A 104 2.51 -24.50 20.78
CA SER A 104 2.90 -24.90 22.13
C SER A 104 1.73 -25.27 23.04
N PHE A 105 0.50 -24.93 22.65
CA PHE A 105 -0.71 -25.08 23.44
C PHE A 105 -1.16 -26.55 23.51
N GLN A 106 -1.38 -27.04 24.71
CA GLN A 106 -1.91 -28.37 24.96
C GLN A 106 -3.43 -28.41 24.76
N PHE A 107 -3.90 -28.82 23.58
CA PHE A 107 -5.33 -28.99 23.30
C PHE A 107 -5.89 -30.26 23.93
N ALA A 108 -5.20 -31.38 23.74
CA ALA A 108 -5.61 -32.69 24.24
C ALA A 108 -4.72 -33.17 25.39
N TYR A 109 -5.31 -33.99 26.26
CA TYR A 109 -4.58 -34.77 27.25
C TYR A 109 -5.22 -36.15 27.43
N GLU A 110 -4.40 -37.13 27.76
CA GLU A 110 -4.85 -38.48 28.08
C GLU A 110 -5.19 -38.58 29.56
N GLN A 111 -6.38 -39.12 29.85
CA GLN A 111 -6.79 -39.46 31.20
C GLN A 111 -7.56 -40.78 31.17
N ASN A 112 -7.10 -41.78 31.94
CA ASN A 112 -7.68 -43.13 31.98
C ASN A 112 -7.81 -43.79 30.59
N ASP A 113 -6.77 -43.71 29.76
CA ASP A 113 -6.74 -44.23 28.37
C ASP A 113 -7.79 -43.62 27.42
N VAL A 114 -8.43 -42.52 27.83
CA VAL A 114 -9.34 -41.73 26.99
C VAL A 114 -8.65 -40.42 26.62
N LEU A 115 -8.53 -40.16 25.32
CA LEU A 115 -8.04 -38.90 24.79
C LEU A 115 -9.15 -37.85 24.87
N ASN A 116 -8.95 -36.84 25.72
CA ASN A 116 -9.86 -35.70 25.83
C ASN A 116 -9.41 -34.60 24.89
N CYS A 117 -9.94 -34.58 23.67
CA CYS A 117 -9.66 -33.55 22.67
C CYS A 117 -10.28 -32.21 23.05
N GLY A 118 -9.47 -31.14 22.99
CA GLY A 118 -9.94 -29.76 23.11
C GLY A 118 -10.29 -29.15 21.75
N SER A 119 -10.57 -27.84 21.73
CA SER A 119 -10.98 -27.15 20.50
C SER A 119 -10.16 -25.88 20.23
N PHE A 120 -9.88 -25.62 18.96
CA PHE A 120 -9.39 -24.34 18.47
C PHE A 120 -10.55 -23.54 17.89
N VAL A 121 -10.93 -22.48 18.59
CA VAL A 121 -12.07 -21.62 18.25
C VAL A 121 -11.54 -20.29 17.74
N TYR A 122 -12.01 -19.82 16.59
CA TYR A 122 -11.61 -18.51 16.08
C TYR A 122 -12.78 -17.70 15.54
N LEU A 123 -12.74 -16.39 15.75
CA LEU A 123 -13.67 -15.46 15.13
C LEU A 123 -13.32 -15.30 13.65
N ARG A 124 -14.32 -15.38 12.75
CA ARG A 124 -14.11 -15.23 11.29
C ARG A 124 -13.52 -13.86 10.90
N ASP A 125 -13.75 -12.85 11.72
CA ASP A 125 -13.24 -11.48 11.53
C ASP A 125 -11.77 -11.30 11.94
N ASN A 126 -11.06 -12.39 12.28
CA ASN A 126 -9.63 -12.34 12.52
C ASN A 126 -8.82 -12.08 11.24
N HIS A 127 -7.61 -11.55 11.44
CA HIS A 127 -6.60 -11.48 10.39
C HIS A 127 -6.20 -12.89 9.90
N THR A 128 -5.81 -13.02 8.63
CA THR A 128 -5.44 -14.28 7.97
C THR A 128 -4.36 -15.07 8.72
N SER A 129 -3.52 -14.40 9.52
CA SER A 129 -2.55 -15.05 10.41
C SER A 129 -3.17 -16.01 11.43
N VAL A 130 -4.45 -15.86 11.77
CA VAL A 130 -5.19 -16.81 12.61
C VAL A 130 -5.72 -17.99 11.79
N LEU A 131 -6.11 -17.76 10.53
CA LEU A 131 -6.68 -18.82 9.68
C LEU A 131 -5.68 -19.93 9.37
N GLY A 132 -4.39 -19.59 9.25
CA GLY A 132 -3.32 -20.58 9.05
C GLY A 132 -3.08 -21.48 10.27
N LEU A 133 -3.49 -21.06 11.47
CA LEU A 133 -3.30 -21.83 12.70
C LEU A 133 -4.17 -23.10 12.76
N ARG A 134 -5.20 -23.18 11.91
CA ARG A 134 -6.08 -24.35 11.83
C ARG A 134 -5.31 -25.63 11.51
N GLU A 135 -4.30 -25.55 10.65
CA GLU A 135 -3.46 -26.70 10.30
C GLU A 135 -2.68 -27.18 11.52
N LEU A 136 -2.02 -26.26 12.23
CA LEU A 136 -1.29 -26.57 13.47
C LEU A 136 -2.18 -27.09 14.59
N ALA A 137 -3.40 -26.57 14.72
CA ALA A 137 -4.35 -27.08 15.70
C ALA A 137 -4.88 -28.48 15.33
N THR A 138 -5.09 -28.75 14.04
CA THR A 138 -5.51 -30.07 13.54
C THR A 138 -4.44 -31.13 13.79
N GLU A 139 -3.16 -30.80 13.60
CA GLU A 139 -2.01 -31.67 13.92
C GLU A 139 -1.90 -32.03 15.42
N LYS A 140 -2.68 -31.34 16.28
CA LYS A 140 -2.70 -31.51 17.73
C LYS A 140 -4.06 -32.03 18.22
N ASP A 141 -4.79 -32.69 17.33
CA ASP A 141 -6.08 -33.34 17.59
C ASP A 141 -7.16 -32.39 18.15
N ALA A 142 -7.08 -31.11 17.79
CA ALA A 142 -8.06 -30.10 18.21
C ALA A 142 -9.21 -29.99 17.21
N ASP A 143 -10.44 -29.88 17.73
CA ASP A 143 -11.60 -29.54 16.91
C ASP A 143 -11.51 -28.11 16.39
N ILE A 144 -11.70 -27.91 15.08
CA ILE A 144 -11.62 -26.58 14.46
C ILE A 144 -13.00 -25.94 14.36
N ILE A 145 -13.24 -24.94 15.20
CA ILE A 145 -14.52 -24.23 15.30
C ILE A 145 -14.33 -22.78 14.86
N HIS A 146 -15.27 -22.28 14.06
CA HIS A 146 -15.32 -20.86 13.72
C HIS A 146 -16.61 -20.24 14.27
N ILE A 147 -16.53 -18.95 14.64
CA ILE A 147 -17.68 -18.16 15.09
C ILE A 147 -17.86 -16.97 14.14
N CYS A 148 -19.10 -16.69 13.76
CA CYS A 148 -19.46 -15.49 12.98
C CYS A 148 -19.58 -14.26 13.89
N HIS A 149 -19.47 -13.06 13.30
CA HIS A 149 -19.61 -11.78 14.02
C HIS A 149 -20.88 -11.72 14.89
N ASP A 150 -22.04 -11.97 14.28
CA ASP A 150 -23.33 -11.85 14.97
C ASP A 150 -23.49 -12.91 16.07
N ASP A 151 -23.10 -14.15 15.81
CA ASP A 151 -23.20 -15.24 16.79
C ASP A 151 -22.29 -14.99 18.00
N PHE A 152 -21.10 -14.45 17.76
CA PHE A 152 -20.17 -14.09 18.83
C PHE A 152 -20.79 -13.00 19.72
N LEU A 153 -21.29 -11.92 19.13
CA LEU A 153 -21.90 -10.82 19.89
C LEU A 153 -23.18 -11.25 20.63
N LYS A 154 -24.02 -12.08 20.00
CA LYS A 154 -25.20 -12.67 20.64
C LYS A 154 -24.83 -13.51 21.85
N ALA A 155 -23.84 -14.39 21.72
CA ALA A 155 -23.42 -15.27 22.80
C ALA A 155 -22.77 -14.51 23.99
N LEU A 156 -22.33 -13.26 23.78
CA LEU A 156 -21.83 -12.39 24.84
C LEU A 156 -22.94 -11.58 25.54
N ASN A 157 -24.18 -11.59 25.04
CA ASN A 157 -25.26 -10.76 25.58
C ASN A 157 -25.92 -11.42 26.81
N PRO A 158 -25.90 -10.78 28.00
CA PRO A 158 -26.39 -11.40 29.24
C PRO A 158 -27.90 -11.70 29.25
N GLU A 159 -28.72 -10.95 28.51
CA GLU A 159 -30.19 -11.08 28.52
C GLU A 159 -30.71 -12.39 27.89
N GLU A 160 -29.91 -13.03 27.03
CA GLU A 160 -30.24 -14.33 26.43
C GLU A 160 -29.61 -15.51 27.20
N VAL A 161 -28.80 -15.23 28.24
CA VAL A 161 -28.26 -16.25 29.15
C VAL A 161 -29.36 -16.61 30.14
N THR A 162 -30.18 -17.61 29.79
CA THR A 162 -31.25 -18.09 30.68
C THR A 162 -30.66 -18.57 32.02
N PRO A 163 -31.16 -18.07 33.17
CA PRO A 163 -30.64 -18.43 34.50
C PRO A 163 -30.76 -19.91 34.88
N SER A 164 -31.48 -20.73 34.09
CA SER A 164 -31.69 -22.15 34.36
C SER A 164 -30.45 -23.03 34.10
N MET A 165 -29.40 -22.50 33.47
CA MET A 165 -28.23 -23.28 33.03
C MET A 165 -27.00 -23.17 33.97
N ALA A 166 -27.10 -22.46 35.08
CA ALA A 166 -26.03 -22.29 36.08
C ALA A 166 -25.88 -23.47 37.06
N ARG A 167 -26.30 -24.69 36.68
CA ARG A 167 -25.82 -25.89 37.37
C ARG A 167 -24.48 -26.26 36.76
N ARG A 168 -23.40 -26.01 37.50
CA ARG A 168 -22.11 -26.69 37.29
C ARG A 168 -22.36 -28.19 37.49
N GLU A 169 -22.88 -28.86 36.48
CA GLU A 169 -22.88 -30.31 36.46
C GLU A 169 -21.40 -30.71 36.48
N LYS A 170 -20.98 -31.44 37.53
CA LYS A 170 -19.62 -31.97 37.69
C LYS A 170 -19.40 -33.04 36.61
N TYR A 171 -19.16 -32.63 35.37
CA TYR A 171 -18.68 -33.53 34.34
C TYR A 171 -17.15 -33.51 34.33
N GLN A 172 -16.55 -34.64 33.90
CA GLN A 172 -15.11 -34.75 33.68
C GLN A 172 -14.71 -33.79 32.55
N ASN A 173 -13.54 -33.14 32.66
CA ASN A 173 -13.11 -32.11 31.71
C ASN A 173 -12.81 -32.73 30.33
N ASP A 174 -13.39 -32.17 29.27
CA ASP A 174 -13.15 -32.49 27.87
C ASP A 174 -12.12 -31.50 27.28
N GLY A 175 -10.82 -31.69 27.55
CA GLY A 175 -9.74 -30.96 26.88
C GLY A 175 -9.64 -29.44 27.16
N ASN A 176 -8.65 -28.78 26.55
CA ASN A 176 -8.46 -27.32 26.64
C ASN A 176 -8.90 -26.64 25.33
N THR A 177 -9.72 -25.60 25.46
CA THR A 177 -10.27 -24.84 24.33
C THR A 177 -9.64 -23.46 24.24
N LEU A 178 -9.04 -23.16 23.09
CA LEU A 178 -8.41 -21.87 22.82
C LEU A 178 -9.29 -21.03 21.90
N LEU A 179 -9.81 -19.90 22.41
CA LEU A 179 -10.48 -18.89 21.61
C LEU A 179 -9.48 -17.84 21.12
N VAL A 180 -9.46 -17.58 19.82
CA VAL A 180 -8.73 -16.47 19.19
C VAL A 180 -9.71 -15.46 18.61
N TYR A 181 -9.64 -14.21 19.06
CA TYR A 181 -10.42 -13.13 18.45
C TYR A 181 -9.65 -11.80 18.49
N PRO A 182 -9.97 -10.86 17.58
CA PRO A 182 -9.26 -9.60 17.52
C PRO A 182 -9.87 -8.61 18.50
N ALA A 183 -9.04 -7.89 19.25
CA ALA A 183 -9.50 -6.77 20.06
C ALA A 183 -10.09 -5.65 19.19
N GLN A 184 -9.54 -5.45 17.98
CA GLN A 184 -10.08 -4.57 16.94
C GLN A 184 -9.93 -5.25 15.58
N SER A 185 -10.99 -5.27 14.79
CA SER A 185 -10.92 -5.70 13.40
C SER A 185 -10.01 -4.76 12.61
N ASN A 186 -8.98 -5.33 11.97
CA ASN A 186 -8.12 -4.58 11.06
C ASN A 186 -8.82 -4.24 9.73
N PHE A 187 -9.97 -4.86 9.47
CA PHE A 187 -10.77 -4.63 8.26
C PHE A 187 -11.57 -3.34 8.38
N ASN A 188 -12.41 -3.20 9.41
CA ASN A 188 -13.34 -2.07 9.55
C ASN A 188 -13.19 -1.28 10.86
N GLY A 189 -12.24 -1.63 11.73
CA GLY A 189 -12.01 -0.92 13.00
C GLY A 189 -13.02 -1.21 14.10
N TYR A 190 -13.94 -2.15 13.93
CA TYR A 190 -14.86 -2.55 15.01
C TYR A 190 -14.07 -3.11 16.19
N LYS A 191 -14.36 -2.62 17.39
CA LYS A 191 -13.74 -3.06 18.65
C LYS A 191 -14.61 -4.13 19.28
N TYR A 192 -14.09 -5.35 19.36
CA TYR A 192 -14.81 -6.43 20.04
C TYR A 192 -14.74 -6.23 21.56
N PRO A 193 -15.77 -6.66 22.31
CA PRO A 193 -15.74 -6.57 23.77
C PRO A 193 -14.53 -7.31 24.35
N ILE A 194 -13.77 -6.62 25.20
CA ILE A 194 -12.62 -7.18 25.93
C ILE A 194 -13.01 -7.47 27.40
N ASN A 195 -14.01 -6.73 27.91
CA ASN A 195 -14.56 -6.93 29.25
C ASN A 195 -15.36 -8.23 29.43
N CYS A 196 -15.55 -9.01 28.36
CA CYS A 196 -16.23 -10.30 28.41
C CYS A 196 -15.29 -11.49 28.61
N ILE A 197 -13.98 -11.28 28.75
CA ILE A 197 -12.99 -12.37 28.88
C ILE A 197 -13.34 -13.31 30.04
N GLN A 198 -13.78 -12.78 31.18
CA GLN A 198 -14.19 -13.62 32.30
C GLN A 198 -15.45 -14.44 31.96
N ASN A 199 -16.46 -13.82 31.35
CA ASN A 199 -17.68 -14.54 30.93
C ASN A 199 -17.38 -15.67 29.93
N ILE A 200 -16.41 -15.46 29.02
CA ILE A 200 -15.93 -16.50 28.10
C ILE A 200 -15.29 -17.64 28.88
N LYS A 201 -14.42 -17.33 29.85
CA LYS A 201 -13.78 -18.32 30.73
C LYS A 201 -14.79 -19.09 31.58
N ASP A 202 -15.88 -18.43 31.96
CA ASP A 202 -17.00 -19.02 32.69
C ASP A 202 -17.93 -19.85 31.77
N GLY A 203 -17.63 -19.92 30.47
CA GLY A 203 -18.30 -20.82 29.53
C GLY A 203 -19.53 -20.22 28.83
N CYS A 204 -19.65 -18.90 28.68
CA CYS A 204 -20.80 -18.29 27.98
C CYS A 204 -20.95 -18.80 26.53
N LEU A 205 -19.87 -19.29 25.91
CA LEU A 205 -19.85 -19.87 24.57
C LEU A 205 -20.14 -21.39 24.53
N ASN A 206 -20.34 -22.05 25.67
CA ASN A 206 -20.56 -23.50 25.73
C ASN A 206 -21.80 -23.93 24.95
N SER A 207 -22.87 -23.13 24.97
CA SER A 207 -24.10 -23.42 24.21
C SER A 207 -23.87 -23.40 22.69
N TYR A 208 -22.98 -22.51 22.22
CA TYR A 208 -22.60 -22.43 20.82
C TYR A 208 -21.79 -23.65 20.40
N ILE A 209 -20.78 -24.05 21.20
CA ILE A 209 -19.99 -25.25 20.93
C ILE A 209 -20.86 -26.51 20.99
N LYS A 210 -21.75 -26.62 21.98
CA LYS A 210 -22.64 -27.79 22.12
C LYS A 210 -23.49 -28.04 20.87
N LYS A 211 -23.92 -26.99 20.17
CA LYS A 211 -24.64 -27.12 18.90
C LYS A 211 -23.77 -27.66 17.76
N GLN A 212 -22.46 -27.47 17.81
CA GLN A 212 -21.54 -27.94 16.77
C GLN A 212 -20.93 -29.31 17.07
N LEU A 213 -20.57 -29.58 18.33
CA LEU A 213 -19.81 -30.78 18.73
C LEU A 213 -20.54 -31.73 19.68
N CYS A 214 -21.73 -31.38 20.16
CA CYS A 214 -22.48 -32.13 21.19
C CYS A 214 -21.73 -32.32 22.54
N LYS A 215 -20.63 -31.60 22.78
CA LYS A 215 -19.86 -31.56 24.05
C LYS A 215 -20.00 -30.22 24.76
N VAL A 216 -19.81 -30.17 26.09
CA VAL A 216 -20.16 -28.97 26.88
C VAL A 216 -19.13 -28.58 27.95
N ASN A 217 -18.06 -29.35 28.17
CA ASN A 217 -17.18 -29.13 29.31
C ASN A 217 -15.71 -28.90 28.92
N CYS A 218 -15.35 -27.67 28.54
CA CYS A 218 -14.00 -27.32 28.11
C CYS A 218 -13.36 -26.28 29.05
N ASN A 219 -12.04 -26.36 29.25
CA ASN A 219 -11.29 -25.27 29.88
C ASN A 219 -11.03 -24.16 28.86
N TRP A 220 -11.61 -22.98 29.04
CA TRP A 220 -11.47 -21.87 28.10
C TRP A 220 -10.21 -21.04 28.35
N TYR A 221 -9.45 -20.84 27.29
CA TYR A 221 -8.32 -19.91 27.22
C TYR A 221 -8.54 -18.90 26.10
N VAL A 222 -8.11 -17.66 26.32
CA VAL A 222 -8.27 -16.55 25.37
C VAL A 222 -6.93 -16.06 24.87
N LEU A 223 -6.73 -16.16 23.55
CA LEU A 223 -5.65 -15.50 22.81
C LEU A 223 -6.20 -14.26 22.09
N LEU A 224 -5.84 -13.10 22.62
CA LEU A 224 -6.29 -11.82 22.10
C LEU A 224 -5.34 -11.30 21.00
N ASP A 225 -5.83 -11.20 19.76
CA ASP A 225 -5.13 -10.47 18.70
C ASP A 225 -5.28 -8.96 18.92
N ALA A 226 -4.27 -8.38 19.56
CA ALA A 226 -4.28 -6.98 19.96
C ALA A 226 -3.64 -6.05 18.92
N ALA A 227 -3.13 -6.58 17.79
CA ALA A 227 -2.23 -5.86 16.90
C ALA A 227 -2.83 -4.58 16.30
N SER A 228 -4.12 -4.60 15.91
CA SER A 228 -4.81 -3.41 15.40
C SER A 228 -5.42 -2.55 16.51
N TYR A 229 -5.59 -3.08 17.72
CA TYR A 229 -6.21 -2.36 18.82
C TYR A 229 -5.20 -1.42 19.49
N ILE A 230 -4.04 -1.96 19.89
CA ILE A 230 -3.00 -1.23 20.64
C ILE A 230 -2.30 -0.16 19.81
N SER A 231 -2.47 -0.14 18.49
CA SER A 231 -1.93 0.93 17.63
C SER A 231 -2.52 2.31 17.97
N THR A 232 -3.74 2.33 18.51
CA THR A 232 -4.47 3.58 18.79
C THR A 232 -5.31 3.54 20.06
N ASN A 233 -5.27 2.46 20.86
CA ASN A 233 -6.13 2.30 22.02
C ASN A 233 -5.38 1.76 23.23
N LYS A 234 -5.82 2.17 24.41
CA LYS A 234 -5.34 1.65 25.70
C LYS A 234 -5.84 0.22 25.92
N LEU A 235 -4.93 -0.71 26.18
CA LEU A 235 -5.25 -2.05 26.68
C LEU A 235 -4.79 -2.15 28.14
N ASP A 236 -5.74 -2.34 29.05
CA ASP A 236 -5.49 -2.42 30.50
C ASP A 236 -5.62 -3.87 30.99
N LEU A 237 -4.48 -4.50 31.28
CA LEU A 237 -4.41 -5.88 31.73
C LEU A 237 -4.64 -6.05 33.24
N SER A 238 -4.71 -4.97 34.02
CA SER A 238 -5.19 -5.05 35.40
C SER A 238 -6.69 -5.36 35.45
N VAL A 239 -7.44 -4.86 34.46
CA VAL A 239 -8.90 -5.02 34.35
C VAL A 239 -9.26 -6.24 33.50
N ASN A 240 -8.70 -6.35 32.29
CA ASN A 240 -9.06 -7.39 31.35
C ASN A 240 -7.90 -8.38 31.22
N GLN A 241 -8.12 -9.65 31.61
CA GLN A 241 -7.03 -10.60 31.77
C GLN A 241 -7.11 -11.80 30.80
N PRO A 242 -6.86 -11.61 29.50
CA PRO A 242 -6.72 -12.70 28.53
C PRO A 242 -5.52 -13.58 28.90
N ASP A 243 -5.52 -14.84 28.48
CA ASP A 243 -4.41 -15.75 28.79
C ASP A 243 -3.17 -15.39 27.97
N PHE A 244 -3.38 -14.93 26.75
CA PHE A 244 -2.33 -14.59 25.81
C PHE A 244 -2.66 -13.32 25.04
N VAL A 245 -1.69 -12.42 24.86
CA VAL A 245 -1.83 -11.18 24.05
C VAL A 245 -0.69 -11.07 23.06
N CYS A 246 -1.01 -10.99 21.77
CA CYS A 246 0.00 -10.85 20.72
C CYS A 246 0.04 -9.44 20.13
N MET A 247 1.26 -8.95 19.83
CA MET A 247 1.48 -7.58 19.39
C MET A 247 2.69 -7.42 18.45
N SER A 248 2.69 -6.31 17.71
CA SER A 248 3.80 -5.87 16.86
C SER A 248 4.11 -4.40 17.13
N PHE A 249 5.37 -4.09 17.49
CA PHE A 249 5.72 -2.73 17.96
C PHE A 249 5.72 -1.69 16.85
N TYR A 250 6.03 -2.08 15.61
CA TYR A 250 5.99 -1.18 14.46
C TYR A 250 4.57 -0.63 14.17
N LYS A 251 3.50 -1.27 14.67
CA LYS A 251 2.13 -0.74 14.56
C LYS A 251 1.81 0.34 15.60
N ILE A 252 2.60 0.44 16.66
CA ILE A 252 2.47 1.45 17.72
C ILE A 252 3.40 2.63 17.42
N PHE A 253 4.67 2.34 17.10
CA PHE A 253 5.73 3.35 17.03
C PHE A 253 6.28 3.58 15.62
N GLY A 254 5.91 2.75 14.64
CA GLY A 254 6.52 2.73 13.31
C GLY A 254 7.92 2.11 13.24
N TYR A 255 8.51 1.80 14.38
CA TYR A 255 9.88 1.27 14.52
C TYR A 255 10.02 0.50 15.85
N PRO A 256 10.86 -0.54 15.95
CA PRO A 256 11.50 -1.25 14.85
C PRO A 256 10.54 -2.24 14.16
N THR A 257 10.77 -2.49 12.87
CA THR A 257 10.12 -3.60 12.15
C THR A 257 10.77 -4.93 12.52
N GLY A 258 10.02 -6.03 12.44
CA GLY A 258 10.55 -7.36 12.77
C GLY A 258 10.70 -7.63 14.27
N LEU A 259 10.02 -6.83 15.12
CA LEU A 259 9.91 -7.05 16.55
C LEU A 259 8.45 -6.96 17.01
N GLY A 260 8.06 -7.92 17.84
CA GLY A 260 6.79 -8.00 18.53
C GLY A 260 6.95 -8.71 19.86
N ALA A 261 5.82 -8.99 20.51
CA ALA A 261 5.81 -9.71 21.78
C ALA A 261 4.56 -10.56 21.92
N LEU A 262 4.70 -11.57 22.77
CA LEU A 262 3.62 -12.37 23.33
C LEU A 262 3.62 -12.14 24.85
N LEU A 263 2.53 -11.59 25.38
CA LEU A 263 2.29 -11.57 26.81
C LEU A 263 1.57 -12.85 27.20
N VAL A 264 2.08 -13.55 28.21
CA VAL A 264 1.49 -14.77 28.74
C VAL A 264 1.11 -14.56 30.18
N LYS A 265 -0.16 -14.77 30.52
CA LYS A 265 -0.62 -14.75 31.91
C LYS A 265 0.05 -15.89 32.66
N ASN A 266 0.73 -15.59 33.76
CA ASN A 266 1.56 -16.57 34.48
C ASN A 266 0.73 -17.78 34.96
N SER A 267 -0.52 -17.58 35.37
CA SER A 267 -1.45 -18.65 35.75
C SER A 267 -1.77 -19.62 34.60
N SER A 268 -1.61 -19.18 33.35
CA SER A 268 -1.96 -19.90 32.13
C SER A 268 -0.73 -20.43 31.39
N ALA A 269 0.48 -20.24 31.94
CA ALA A 269 1.71 -20.72 31.31
C ALA A 269 1.82 -22.25 31.24
N HIS A 270 1.10 -22.97 32.11
CA HIS A 270 1.16 -24.43 32.21
C HIS A 270 0.65 -25.16 30.96
N VAL A 271 -0.27 -24.55 30.19
CA VAL A 271 -0.77 -25.12 28.92
C VAL A 271 0.16 -24.91 27.74
N LEU A 272 1.21 -24.08 27.87
CA LEU A 272 2.23 -23.89 26.82
C LEU A 272 3.41 -24.85 27.02
N ASN A 273 3.16 -26.15 27.02
CA ASN A 273 4.18 -27.17 27.33
C ASN A 273 4.58 -28.06 26.12
N GLN A 274 3.88 -27.94 24.99
CA GLN A 274 4.06 -28.83 23.84
C GLN A 274 4.98 -28.29 22.73
N LYS A 275 5.71 -27.19 22.96
CA LYS A 275 6.71 -26.69 21.99
C LYS A 275 7.73 -27.79 21.70
N LYS A 276 7.80 -28.29 20.46
CA LYS A 276 8.70 -29.39 20.08
C LYS A 276 10.13 -28.90 19.84
N TYR A 277 10.28 -27.83 19.06
CA TYR A 277 11.59 -27.27 18.72
C TYR A 277 12.25 -26.54 19.90
N PHE A 278 13.57 -26.66 20.02
CA PHE A 278 14.41 -25.87 20.93
C PHE A 278 15.69 -25.41 20.23
N GLY A 279 16.05 -24.15 20.41
CA GLY A 279 17.32 -23.57 19.94
C GLY A 279 18.29 -23.27 21.07
N GLY A 280 19.45 -22.70 20.72
CA GLY A 280 20.42 -22.21 21.70
C GLY A 280 19.77 -21.25 22.71
N GLY A 281 20.18 -21.33 23.97
CA GLY A 281 19.62 -20.51 25.06
C GLY A 281 18.34 -21.06 25.71
N THR A 282 17.61 -21.98 25.07
CA THR A 282 16.29 -22.45 25.56
C THR A 282 16.32 -23.70 26.43
N VAL A 283 17.45 -24.39 26.46
CA VAL A 283 17.72 -25.58 27.28
C VAL A 283 18.80 -25.32 28.32
N ASP A 284 18.71 -26.00 29.46
CA ASP A 284 19.75 -26.08 30.49
C ASP A 284 20.83 -27.10 30.10
N ILE A 285 20.42 -28.24 29.52
CA ILE A 285 21.32 -29.29 29.02
C ILE A 285 20.66 -30.00 27.82
N VAL A 286 21.49 -30.44 26.88
CA VAL A 286 21.13 -31.32 25.76
C VAL A 286 22.30 -32.26 25.47
N LEU A 287 22.01 -33.54 25.20
CA LEU A 287 23.00 -34.50 24.72
C LEU A 287 22.93 -34.60 23.20
N SER A 288 24.09 -34.68 22.54
CA SER A 288 24.15 -34.74 21.07
C SER A 288 24.00 -36.16 20.52
N ASN A 289 24.25 -37.17 21.35
CA ASN A 289 24.24 -38.58 21.02
C ASN A 289 23.02 -39.34 21.57
N GLU A 290 22.19 -38.69 22.38
CA GLU A 290 21.02 -39.27 23.03
C GLU A 290 19.83 -38.29 22.95
N ASP A 291 18.61 -38.82 22.88
CA ASP A 291 17.39 -38.01 22.93
C ASP A 291 17.09 -37.58 24.37
N TYR A 292 17.94 -36.71 24.91
CA TYR A 292 17.83 -36.16 26.24
C TYR A 292 18.08 -34.65 26.23
N HIS A 293 17.13 -33.90 26.79
CA HIS A 293 17.25 -32.46 26.99
C HIS A 293 16.41 -31.99 28.17
N VAL A 294 16.82 -30.89 28.81
CA VAL A 294 16.06 -30.21 29.87
C VAL A 294 15.85 -28.76 29.46
N LYS A 295 14.59 -28.36 29.29
CA LYS A 295 14.21 -26.98 28.97
C LYS A 295 14.42 -26.06 30.18
N ARG A 296 14.79 -24.80 29.94
CA ARG A 296 14.91 -23.76 30.98
C ARG A 296 13.64 -23.66 31.82
N LYS A 297 13.75 -23.31 33.11
CA LYS A 297 12.56 -23.13 33.97
C LYS A 297 11.82 -21.82 33.70
N VAL A 298 12.56 -20.75 33.40
CA VAL A 298 12.01 -19.41 33.16
C VAL A 298 11.21 -19.43 31.86
N LEU A 299 9.98 -18.90 31.89
CA LEU A 299 9.06 -19.02 30.74
C LEU A 299 9.68 -18.41 29.48
N HIS A 300 10.04 -17.14 29.48
CA HIS A 300 10.49 -16.49 28.24
C HIS A 300 11.77 -17.10 27.65
N GLU A 301 12.71 -17.55 28.49
CA GLU A 301 13.93 -18.22 28.04
C GLU A 301 13.63 -19.53 27.27
N ARG A 302 12.55 -20.24 27.57
CA ARG A 302 12.13 -21.45 26.82
C ARG A 302 11.65 -21.17 25.39
N PHE A 303 11.23 -19.94 25.13
CA PHE A 303 10.52 -19.55 23.91
C PHE A 303 11.31 -18.61 23.02
N GLU A 304 12.47 -18.13 23.48
CA GLU A 304 13.34 -17.19 22.78
C GLU A 304 14.55 -17.96 22.22
N ASP A 305 14.35 -18.58 21.06
CA ASP A 305 15.37 -19.39 20.40
C ASP A 305 16.53 -18.54 19.86
N GLY A 306 17.74 -18.80 20.36
CA GLY A 306 18.97 -18.15 19.91
C GLY A 306 19.15 -16.72 20.44
N THR A 307 20.04 -15.97 19.79
CA THR A 307 20.28 -14.57 20.17
C THR A 307 19.12 -13.68 19.71
N LEU A 308 18.47 -13.02 20.68
CA LEU A 308 17.43 -12.03 20.43
C LEU A 308 17.95 -10.84 19.61
N PRO A 309 17.08 -10.11 18.88
CA PRO A 309 17.43 -8.84 18.24
C PRO A 309 17.58 -7.73 19.30
N PHE A 310 18.59 -7.85 20.17
CA PHE A 310 18.76 -7.06 21.39
C PHE A 310 18.85 -5.55 21.11
N LEU A 311 19.46 -5.12 20.01
CA LEU A 311 19.48 -3.71 19.61
C LEU A 311 18.08 -3.17 19.30
N SER A 312 17.25 -3.97 18.62
CA SER A 312 15.85 -3.60 18.35
C SER A 312 15.02 -3.59 19.62
N ILE A 313 15.27 -4.50 20.56
CA ILE A 313 14.61 -4.53 21.86
C ILE A 313 14.97 -3.27 22.66
N ILE A 314 16.26 -2.94 22.77
CA ILE A 314 16.74 -1.75 23.48
C ILE A 314 16.16 -0.47 22.88
N ALA A 315 16.02 -0.42 21.55
CA ALA A 315 15.42 0.71 20.89
C ALA A 315 13.97 1.01 21.33
N LEU A 316 13.24 0.02 21.86
CA LEU A 316 11.90 0.24 22.43
C LEU A 316 11.90 1.23 23.60
N LYS A 317 13.00 1.36 24.34
CA LYS A 317 13.14 2.42 25.37
C LYS A 317 12.88 3.79 24.75
N HIS A 318 13.58 4.08 23.66
CA HIS A 318 13.45 5.34 22.92
C HIS A 318 12.07 5.47 22.29
N CYS A 319 11.46 4.37 21.83
CA CYS A 319 10.09 4.40 21.32
C CYS A 319 9.08 4.85 22.40
N PHE A 320 9.14 4.27 23.60
CA PHE A 320 8.28 4.66 24.71
C PHE A 320 8.55 6.10 25.16
N ASP A 321 9.82 6.49 25.30
CA ASP A 321 10.20 7.84 25.73
C ASP A 321 9.72 8.90 24.73
N THR A 322 9.94 8.69 23.43
CA THR A 322 9.49 9.61 22.38
C THR A 322 7.96 9.71 22.34
N LEU A 323 7.24 8.59 22.46
CA LEU A 323 5.77 8.64 22.49
C LEU A 323 5.25 9.40 23.72
N ASN A 324 5.85 9.19 24.89
CA ASN A 324 5.53 9.91 26.13
C ASN A 324 5.81 11.41 26.06
N GLU A 325 6.83 11.82 25.29
CA GLU A 325 7.23 13.22 25.12
C GLU A 325 6.33 13.95 24.10
N LEU A 326 5.94 13.26 23.02
CA LEU A 326 5.15 13.84 21.94
C LEU A 326 3.66 13.91 22.26
N ILE A 327 3.12 12.93 22.98
CA ILE A 327 1.68 12.80 23.19
C ILE A 327 1.28 13.36 24.56
N PRO A 328 0.47 14.43 24.60
CA PRO A 328 0.02 14.99 25.87
C PRO A 328 -1.08 14.14 26.50
N ARG A 329 -1.16 14.14 27.84
CA ARG A 329 -2.17 13.43 28.64
C ARG A 329 -3.39 14.34 28.89
N ILE A 330 -4.16 14.62 27.84
CA ILE A 330 -5.26 15.60 27.89
C ILE A 330 -6.59 14.93 28.25
N ILE A 331 -6.82 13.71 27.74
CA ILE A 331 -8.09 13.00 27.93
C ILE A 331 -8.14 12.24 29.25
N SER A 332 -7.03 11.60 29.62
CA SER A 332 -6.82 10.90 30.89
C SER A 332 -5.32 10.92 31.22
N GLU A 333 -4.93 10.30 32.34
CA GLU A 333 -3.53 10.07 32.70
C GLU A 333 -2.78 9.16 31.71
N ASP A 334 -3.52 8.38 30.90
CA ASP A 334 -2.95 7.52 29.89
C ASP A 334 -2.88 8.23 28.53
N LEU A 335 -1.69 8.28 27.93
CA LEU A 335 -1.49 8.91 26.63
C LEU A 335 -2.30 8.24 25.51
N MET A 336 -2.56 6.93 25.62
CA MET A 336 -3.27 6.16 24.59
C MET A 336 -4.74 6.56 24.50
N ASP A 337 -5.34 7.08 25.57
CA ASP A 337 -6.70 7.63 25.54
C ASP A 337 -6.75 8.92 24.71
N THR A 338 -5.69 9.74 24.75
CA THR A 338 -5.56 10.93 23.90
C THR A 338 -5.44 10.55 22.42
N ILE A 339 -4.63 9.52 22.10
CA ILE A 339 -4.51 8.98 20.74
C ILE A 339 -5.85 8.42 20.26
N SER A 340 -6.51 7.58 21.08
CA SER A 340 -7.80 6.97 20.77
C SER A 340 -8.86 8.03 20.48
N TYR A 341 -8.97 9.03 21.34
CA TYR A 341 -9.90 10.15 21.16
C TYR A 341 -9.64 10.88 19.85
N HIS A 342 -8.41 11.33 19.61
CA HIS A 342 -8.07 12.09 18.40
C HIS A 342 -8.34 11.30 17.12
N THR A 343 -7.84 10.07 17.04
CA THR A 343 -7.96 9.24 15.83
C THR A 343 -9.40 8.79 15.56
N PHE A 344 -10.20 8.53 16.60
CA PHE A 344 -11.63 8.25 16.47
C PHE A 344 -12.38 9.43 15.83
N TYR A 345 -12.10 10.66 16.23
CA TYR A 345 -12.80 11.82 15.68
C TYR A 345 -12.37 12.18 14.26
N LEU A 346 -11.12 11.87 13.85
CA LEU A 346 -10.71 11.95 12.45
C LEU A 346 -11.51 10.95 11.59
N ALA A 347 -11.59 9.69 12.05
CA ALA A 347 -12.36 8.65 11.39
C ALA A 347 -13.86 8.99 11.32
N LYS A 348 -14.41 9.54 12.40
CA LYS A 348 -15.80 10.03 12.45
C LYS A 348 -16.06 11.18 11.49
N ASP A 349 -15.11 12.10 11.32
CA ASP A 349 -15.22 13.20 10.36
C ASP A 349 -15.23 12.68 8.92
N LEU A 350 -14.29 11.78 8.58
CA LEU A 350 -14.27 11.11 7.28
C LEU A 350 -15.59 10.37 7.01
N TYR A 351 -16.07 9.56 7.95
CA TYR A 351 -17.33 8.83 7.83
C TYR A 351 -18.52 9.78 7.55
N LYS A 352 -18.61 10.89 8.29
CA LYS A 352 -19.65 11.90 8.08
C LYS A 352 -19.56 12.56 6.71
N GLN A 353 -18.36 12.93 6.27
CA GLN A 353 -18.17 13.58 4.98
C GLN A 353 -18.50 12.61 3.82
N LEU A 354 -18.03 11.36 3.88
CA LEU A 354 -18.38 10.33 2.88
C LEU A 354 -19.88 10.07 2.80
N LYS A 355 -20.59 10.03 3.94
CA LYS A 355 -22.04 9.79 4.00
C LYS A 355 -22.87 10.90 3.34
N GLN A 356 -22.30 12.10 3.25
CA GLN A 356 -22.92 13.28 2.62
C GLN A 356 -22.59 13.40 1.13
N LEU A 357 -21.69 12.56 0.58
CA LEU A 357 -21.34 12.63 -0.83
C LEU A 357 -22.47 12.04 -1.69
N GLU A 358 -22.97 12.88 -2.60
CA GLU A 358 -24.00 12.57 -3.58
C GLU A 358 -23.54 13.03 -4.97
N HIS A 359 -23.88 12.23 -5.98
CA HIS A 359 -23.75 12.57 -7.38
C HIS A 359 -24.79 13.63 -7.77
N ARG A 360 -24.68 14.19 -8.99
CA ARG A 360 -25.58 15.25 -9.45
C ARG A 360 -27.04 14.81 -9.56
N ASN A 361 -27.26 13.52 -9.83
CA ASN A 361 -28.58 12.90 -9.83
C ASN A 361 -29.14 12.56 -8.44
N GLY A 362 -28.43 12.88 -7.35
CA GLY A 362 -28.83 12.60 -5.97
C GLY A 362 -28.45 11.21 -5.44
N ASN A 363 -27.87 10.34 -6.26
CA ASN A 363 -27.41 9.03 -5.81
C ASN A 363 -26.22 9.15 -4.86
N LYS A 364 -26.15 8.27 -3.85
CA LYS A 364 -25.01 8.22 -2.93
C LYS A 364 -23.73 7.81 -3.65
N ALA A 365 -22.63 8.46 -3.32
CA ALA A 365 -21.33 8.17 -3.93
C ALA A 365 -20.49 7.12 -3.18
N ALA A 366 -20.85 6.77 -1.94
CA ALA A 366 -20.09 5.86 -1.08
C ALA A 366 -20.96 4.75 -0.47
N VAL A 367 -20.38 3.56 -0.35
CA VAL A 367 -20.93 2.38 0.35
C VAL A 367 -20.03 2.05 1.54
N PHE A 368 -20.59 1.77 2.71
CA PHE A 368 -19.82 1.49 3.92
C PHE A 368 -19.75 -0.01 4.22
N TYR A 369 -18.57 -0.46 4.62
CA TYR A 369 -18.30 -1.84 5.04
C TYR A 369 -17.89 -1.83 6.53
N MET A 370 -18.85 -1.49 7.39
CA MET A 370 -18.62 -1.11 8.79
C MET A 370 -19.67 -1.76 9.70
N ASP A 371 -19.28 -2.11 10.92
CA ASP A 371 -20.20 -2.67 11.95
C ASP A 371 -20.65 -1.60 12.98
N SER A 372 -20.31 -0.33 12.77
CA SER A 372 -20.75 0.80 13.60
C SER A 372 -20.85 2.11 12.80
N ASP A 373 -21.47 3.13 13.40
CA ASP A 373 -21.71 4.45 12.81
C ASP A 373 -20.93 5.59 13.48
N PHE A 374 -19.87 5.27 14.22
CA PHE A 374 -19.05 6.23 14.98
C PHE A 374 -19.84 7.03 16.04
N THR A 375 -20.93 6.48 16.59
CA THR A 375 -21.62 7.05 17.76
C THR A 375 -20.87 6.79 19.06
N ASP A 376 -20.24 5.62 19.20
CA ASP A 376 -19.53 5.18 20.40
C ASP A 376 -18.05 4.87 20.13
N ILE A 377 -17.15 5.57 20.84
CA ILE A 377 -15.70 5.36 20.76
C ILE A 377 -15.26 4.00 21.30
N LYS A 378 -16.06 3.37 22.18
CA LYS A 378 -15.76 2.04 22.72
C LYS A 378 -16.00 0.94 21.69
N LYS A 379 -16.87 1.16 20.70
CA LYS A 379 -17.21 0.18 19.65
C LYS A 379 -16.42 0.37 18.35
N GLN A 380 -15.85 1.55 18.12
CA GLN A 380 -15.19 1.88 16.86
C GLN A 380 -13.81 2.50 17.06
N GLY A 381 -12.85 2.04 16.26
CA GLY A 381 -11.48 2.56 16.21
C GLY A 381 -11.27 3.64 15.15
N SER A 382 -10.01 3.79 14.75
CA SER A 382 -9.54 4.82 13.82
C SER A 382 -9.64 4.45 12.33
N ILE A 383 -10.37 3.38 12.01
CA ILE A 383 -10.45 2.81 10.65
C ILE A 383 -11.81 3.12 10.04
N VAL A 384 -11.84 3.52 8.77
CA VAL A 384 -13.05 3.68 7.94
C VAL A 384 -12.86 2.84 6.67
N THR A 385 -13.80 1.96 6.40
CA THR A 385 -13.76 1.04 5.25
C THR A 385 -14.99 1.23 4.38
N PHE A 386 -14.77 1.47 3.10
CA PHE A 386 -15.82 1.88 2.17
C PHE A 386 -15.50 1.44 0.73
N GLY A 387 -16.51 1.49 -0.12
CA GLY A 387 -16.42 1.47 -1.57
C GLY A 387 -17.03 2.74 -2.15
N LEU A 388 -16.81 2.98 -3.44
CA LEU A 388 -17.42 4.11 -4.15
C LEU A 388 -18.35 3.60 -5.26
N LEU A 389 -19.34 4.41 -5.59
CA LEU A 389 -20.29 4.18 -6.67
C LEU A 389 -20.15 5.27 -7.73
N ARG A 390 -20.42 4.93 -8.99
CA ARG A 390 -20.61 5.89 -10.08
C ARG A 390 -22.02 6.46 -10.04
N GLU A 391 -22.26 7.46 -10.88
CA GLU A 391 -23.56 8.13 -10.99
C GLU A 391 -24.70 7.16 -11.36
N ASP A 392 -24.41 6.13 -12.17
CA ASP A 392 -25.33 5.06 -12.56
C ASP A 392 -25.56 3.97 -11.48
N GLY A 393 -24.88 4.08 -10.33
CA GLY A 393 -24.94 3.11 -9.24
C GLY A 393 -23.98 1.92 -9.38
N SER A 394 -23.19 1.83 -10.45
CA SER A 394 -22.16 0.80 -10.60
C SER A 394 -20.99 1.02 -9.64
N HIS A 395 -20.34 -0.06 -9.22
CA HIS A 395 -19.19 0.02 -8.31
C HIS A 395 -17.94 0.56 -9.00
N ILE A 396 -17.27 1.52 -8.37
CA ILE A 396 -15.91 1.93 -8.71
C ILE A 396 -14.94 0.92 -8.10
N GLY A 397 -14.06 0.37 -8.93
CA GLY A 397 -13.06 -0.58 -8.50
C GLY A 397 -12.02 0.06 -7.58
N TYR A 398 -11.52 -0.69 -6.59
CA TYR A 398 -10.53 -0.16 -5.65
C TYR A 398 -9.14 0.06 -6.30
N SER A 399 -8.83 -0.60 -7.42
CA SER A 399 -7.62 -0.37 -8.21
C SER A 399 -7.68 0.99 -8.91
N GLU A 400 -8.81 1.31 -9.54
CA GLU A 400 -9.09 2.64 -10.06
C GLU A 400 -8.94 3.72 -8.98
N PHE A 401 -9.52 3.48 -7.79
CA PHE A 401 -9.34 4.37 -6.64
C PHE A 401 -7.87 4.54 -6.24
N GLN A 402 -7.12 3.45 -6.14
CA GLN A 402 -5.71 3.49 -5.74
C GLN A 402 -4.87 4.32 -6.71
N HIS A 403 -5.09 4.16 -8.01
CA HIS A 403 -4.40 4.96 -9.03
C HIS A 403 -4.67 6.46 -8.88
N MET A 404 -5.92 6.85 -8.59
CA MET A 404 -6.26 8.25 -8.33
C MET A 404 -5.68 8.74 -6.99
N ALA A 405 -5.69 7.93 -5.94
CA ALA A 405 -5.06 8.29 -4.66
C ALA A 405 -3.56 8.55 -4.81
N ASP A 406 -2.85 7.71 -5.57
CA ASP A 406 -1.42 7.86 -5.85
C ASP A 406 -1.12 9.16 -6.62
N LEU A 407 -2.01 9.59 -7.54
CA LEU A 407 -1.89 10.86 -8.25
C LEU A 407 -1.91 12.08 -7.30
N PHE A 408 -2.66 11.99 -6.21
CA PHE A 408 -2.81 13.05 -5.21
C PHE A 408 -1.85 12.91 -4.04
N ASN A 409 -0.88 11.98 -4.13
CA ASN A 409 0.04 11.64 -3.04
C ASN A 409 -0.73 11.26 -1.76
N ILE A 410 -1.76 10.43 -1.88
CA ILE A 410 -2.55 9.89 -0.76
C ILE A 410 -2.29 8.39 -0.66
N SER A 411 -1.75 7.94 0.47
CA SER A 411 -1.46 6.52 0.71
C SER A 411 -2.59 5.89 1.52
N VAL A 412 -3.31 4.95 0.91
CA VAL A 412 -4.37 4.13 1.52
C VAL A 412 -4.10 2.65 1.30
N ARG A 413 -4.92 1.77 1.87
CA ARG A 413 -4.90 0.33 1.55
C ARG A 413 -6.17 -0.06 0.78
N THR A 414 -6.03 -0.95 -0.19
CA THR A 414 -7.15 -1.54 -0.94
C THR A 414 -7.12 -3.08 -0.88
N GLY A 415 -8.26 -3.72 -1.19
CA GLY A 415 -8.45 -5.18 -1.17
C GLY A 415 -9.17 -5.71 0.07
N CYS A 416 -8.85 -6.93 0.50
CA CYS A 416 -9.45 -7.56 1.70
C CYS A 416 -8.62 -7.41 2.99
N PHE A 417 -7.51 -6.67 2.96
CA PHE A 417 -6.66 -6.34 4.13
C PHE A 417 -6.20 -7.56 4.95
N CYS A 418 -5.99 -8.71 4.31
CA CYS A 418 -5.68 -9.97 5.00
C CYS A 418 -6.74 -10.30 6.08
N ASN A 419 -8.01 -10.05 5.79
CA ASN A 419 -9.14 -10.40 6.65
C ASN A 419 -10.29 -10.89 5.76
N SER A 420 -10.13 -12.10 5.24
CA SER A 420 -11.06 -12.67 4.26
C SER A 420 -12.45 -12.89 4.84
N GLY A 421 -12.58 -13.19 6.13
CA GLY A 421 -13.89 -13.41 6.74
C GLY A 421 -14.71 -12.12 6.86
N SER A 422 -14.10 -11.03 7.34
CA SER A 422 -14.78 -9.72 7.39
C SER A 422 -15.04 -9.18 5.97
N CYS A 423 -14.07 -9.31 5.05
CA CYS A 423 -14.24 -8.93 3.64
C CYS A 423 -15.42 -9.65 2.99
N GLN A 424 -15.44 -10.98 3.06
CA GLN A 424 -16.51 -11.80 2.49
C GLN A 424 -17.88 -11.45 3.07
N ARG A 425 -17.96 -11.22 4.38
CA ARG A 425 -19.20 -10.84 5.08
C ARG A 425 -19.73 -9.49 4.61
N HIS A 426 -18.88 -8.46 4.58
CA HIS A 426 -19.28 -7.11 4.18
C HIS A 426 -19.59 -6.99 2.68
N LEU A 427 -18.96 -7.80 1.83
CA LEU A 427 -19.27 -7.88 0.41
C LEU A 427 -20.48 -8.79 0.10
N ASN A 428 -21.07 -9.43 1.12
CA ASN A 428 -22.14 -10.41 0.99
C ASN A 428 -21.81 -11.51 -0.04
N ALA A 429 -20.56 -11.98 -0.05
CA ALA A 429 -20.07 -12.96 -1.01
C ALA A 429 -20.20 -14.39 -0.44
N THR A 430 -20.78 -15.29 -1.22
CA THR A 430 -20.87 -16.71 -0.87
C THR A 430 -19.52 -17.42 -1.07
N ASN A 431 -19.34 -18.55 -0.39
CA ASN A 431 -18.14 -19.39 -0.59
C ASN A 431 -17.98 -19.84 -2.05
N LYS A 432 -19.09 -20.03 -2.77
CA LYS A 432 -19.08 -20.38 -4.19
C LYS A 432 -18.58 -19.20 -5.03
N GLU A 433 -19.11 -18.01 -4.83
CA GLU A 433 -18.67 -16.80 -5.53
C GLU A 433 -17.19 -16.51 -5.29
N MET A 434 -16.68 -16.64 -4.07
CA MET A 434 -15.24 -16.49 -3.79
C MET A 434 -14.37 -17.48 -4.57
N LYS A 435 -14.81 -18.74 -4.69
CA LYS A 435 -14.11 -19.77 -5.48
C LYS A 435 -14.21 -19.49 -6.98
N ASP A 436 -15.34 -19.00 -7.45
CA ASP A 436 -15.57 -18.67 -8.86
C ASP A 436 -14.77 -17.43 -9.27
N MET A 437 -14.67 -16.41 -8.41
CA MET A 437 -13.76 -15.27 -8.59
C MET A 437 -12.30 -15.73 -8.73
N TYR A 438 -11.86 -16.66 -7.88
CA TYR A 438 -10.51 -17.24 -7.98
C TYR A 438 -10.29 -17.97 -9.31
N LYS A 439 -11.25 -18.78 -9.75
CA LYS A 439 -11.20 -19.45 -11.06
C LYS A 439 -11.17 -18.46 -12.23
N ALA A 440 -11.81 -17.31 -12.08
CA ALA A 440 -11.74 -16.20 -13.02
C ALA A 440 -10.41 -15.42 -12.98
N GLY A 441 -9.47 -15.83 -12.13
CA GLY A 441 -8.11 -15.30 -12.04
C GLY A 441 -7.86 -14.40 -10.82
N HIS A 442 -8.89 -14.09 -10.01
CA HIS A 442 -8.73 -13.21 -8.86
C HIS A 442 -7.83 -13.83 -7.76
N LYS A 443 -6.89 -13.04 -7.26
CA LYS A 443 -5.96 -13.34 -6.19
C LYS A 443 -5.87 -12.16 -5.25
N CYS A 444 -5.63 -12.44 -3.97
CA CYS A 444 -5.44 -11.38 -2.99
C CYS A 444 -4.26 -10.47 -3.39
N GLY A 445 -4.55 -9.18 -3.59
CA GLY A 445 -3.55 -8.18 -3.96
C GLY A 445 -3.30 -8.05 -5.47
N ASP A 446 -4.13 -8.66 -6.31
CA ASP A 446 -4.11 -8.38 -7.75
C ASP A 446 -4.88 -7.09 -8.12
N GLU A 447 -4.91 -6.79 -9.42
CA GLU A 447 -5.64 -5.64 -9.97
C GLU A 447 -7.09 -5.99 -10.37
N ILE A 448 -7.58 -7.21 -10.08
CA ILE A 448 -8.94 -7.65 -10.40
C ILE A 448 -9.86 -7.25 -9.24
N ASP A 449 -10.31 -6.01 -9.28
CA ASP A 449 -11.11 -5.38 -8.24
C ASP A 449 -12.63 -5.52 -8.42
N LEU A 450 -13.09 -5.86 -9.62
CA LEU A 450 -14.49 -6.11 -9.98
C LEU A 450 -14.63 -7.42 -10.78
N VAL A 451 -15.52 -8.31 -10.34
CA VAL A 451 -15.92 -9.53 -11.07
C VAL A 451 -17.43 -9.50 -11.27
N ASN A 452 -17.88 -9.52 -12.53
CA ASN A 452 -19.30 -9.37 -12.90
C ASN A 452 -19.96 -8.13 -12.28
N GLY A 453 -19.24 -7.00 -12.24
CA GLY A 453 -19.72 -5.76 -11.64
C GLY A 453 -19.72 -5.72 -10.10
N ARG A 454 -19.33 -6.82 -9.42
CA ARG A 454 -19.25 -6.88 -7.95
C ARG A 454 -17.82 -6.66 -7.45
N PRO A 455 -17.63 -5.87 -6.38
CA PRO A 455 -16.32 -5.65 -5.76
C PRO A 455 -15.75 -6.94 -5.16
N THR A 456 -14.45 -7.14 -5.32
CA THR A 456 -13.69 -8.24 -4.69
C THR A 456 -12.99 -7.82 -3.39
N GLY A 457 -13.12 -6.54 -3.01
CA GLY A 457 -12.45 -5.92 -1.87
C GLY A 457 -12.96 -4.51 -1.61
N ALA A 458 -12.27 -3.77 -0.74
CA ALA A 458 -12.69 -2.44 -0.31
C ALA A 458 -11.51 -1.45 -0.29
N ILE A 459 -11.81 -0.19 0.04
CA ILE A 459 -10.84 0.86 0.38
C ILE A 459 -10.83 1.01 1.90
N ARG A 460 -9.65 0.99 2.53
CA ARG A 460 -9.47 1.21 3.97
C ARG A 460 -8.59 2.42 4.22
N VAL A 461 -9.13 3.33 5.01
CA VAL A 461 -8.44 4.48 5.58
C VAL A 461 -8.26 4.26 7.07
N SER A 462 -7.07 4.51 7.59
CA SER A 462 -6.74 4.33 9.01
C SER A 462 -5.84 5.44 9.52
N PHE A 463 -6.25 6.09 10.61
CA PHE A 463 -5.58 7.25 11.16
C PHE A 463 -4.63 6.89 12.32
N GLY A 464 -3.47 7.54 12.34
CA GLY A 464 -2.53 7.59 13.46
C GLY A 464 -2.54 8.95 14.17
N TYR A 465 -1.78 9.09 15.26
CA TYR A 465 -1.77 10.32 16.07
C TYR A 465 -1.25 11.55 15.31
N TYR A 466 -0.43 11.34 14.28
CA TYR A 466 0.15 12.38 13.43
C TYR A 466 -0.80 12.90 12.34
N ASN A 467 -1.95 12.27 12.13
CA ASN A 467 -2.91 12.74 11.14
C ASN A 467 -3.74 13.93 11.64
N THR A 468 -4.30 14.69 10.69
CA THR A 468 -5.11 15.89 10.94
C THR A 468 -6.41 15.87 10.13
N PHE A 469 -7.32 16.81 10.43
CA PHE A 469 -8.50 16.99 9.58
C PHE A 469 -8.16 17.49 8.17
N LYS A 470 -6.98 18.10 7.96
CA LYS A 470 -6.53 18.47 6.61
C LYS A 470 -6.28 17.23 5.75
N ASP A 471 -5.83 16.13 6.36
CA ASP A 471 -5.64 14.85 5.66
C ASP A 471 -6.99 14.26 5.23
N VAL A 472 -8.00 14.36 6.09
CA VAL A 472 -9.40 13.99 5.79
C VAL A 472 -9.92 14.83 4.62
N ASP A 473 -9.75 16.15 4.69
CA ASP A 473 -10.22 17.08 3.66
C ASP A 473 -9.51 16.82 2.32
N LYS A 474 -8.20 16.54 2.32
CA LYS A 474 -7.44 16.20 1.11
C LYS A 474 -7.98 14.93 0.43
N LEU A 475 -8.31 13.91 1.21
CA LEU A 475 -8.94 12.69 0.69
C LEU A 475 -10.32 12.96 0.09
N ILE A 476 -11.18 13.69 0.80
CA ILE A 476 -12.52 14.03 0.30
C ILE A 476 -12.44 14.88 -0.97
N LEU A 477 -11.54 15.87 -1.02
CA LEU A 477 -11.32 16.69 -2.22
C LEU A 477 -10.91 15.86 -3.43
N MET A 478 -10.00 14.90 -3.24
CA MET A 478 -9.61 13.96 -4.29
C MET A 478 -10.83 13.14 -4.77
N ILE A 479 -11.63 12.60 -3.84
CA ILE A 479 -12.83 11.83 -4.19
C ILE A 479 -13.83 12.67 -4.97
N CYS A 480 -14.10 13.90 -4.52
CA CYS A 480 -15.00 14.82 -5.20
C CYS A 480 -14.50 15.17 -6.60
N ARG A 481 -13.19 15.44 -6.76
CA ARG A 481 -12.59 15.80 -8.05
C ARG A 481 -12.57 14.62 -9.02
N CYS A 482 -12.25 13.42 -8.55
CA CYS A 482 -12.04 12.26 -9.41
C CYS A 482 -13.34 11.52 -9.74
N PHE A 483 -14.23 11.35 -8.75
CA PHE A 483 -15.33 10.39 -8.84
C PHE A 483 -16.74 11.01 -8.75
N VAL A 484 -16.91 12.14 -8.07
CA VAL A 484 -18.25 12.73 -7.82
C VAL A 484 -18.55 13.94 -8.70
N LYS A 485 -17.52 14.68 -9.15
CA LYS A 485 -17.62 15.86 -10.03
C LYS A 485 -18.53 16.98 -9.45
N THR A 486 -18.54 17.14 -8.12
CA THR A 486 -19.28 18.18 -7.38
C THR A 486 -18.34 19.10 -6.59
N LYS A 487 -18.75 20.37 -6.37
CA LYS A 487 -18.02 21.31 -5.52
C LYS A 487 -18.28 21.01 -4.05
N GLN A 488 -17.23 20.84 -3.25
CA GLN A 488 -17.36 20.56 -1.81
C GLN A 488 -17.84 21.82 -1.06
N LYS A 489 -18.82 21.66 -0.15
CA LYS A 489 -19.07 22.65 0.92
C LYS A 489 -18.07 22.37 2.05
N LYS A 490 -17.33 23.39 2.51
CA LYS A 490 -16.41 23.23 3.66
C LYS A 490 -17.19 22.63 4.84
N PRO A 491 -16.70 21.55 5.48
CA PRO A 491 -17.39 20.94 6.61
C PRO A 491 -17.45 21.92 7.78
N SER A 492 -18.65 22.15 8.33
CA SER A 492 -18.83 22.96 9.54
C SER A 492 -18.38 22.16 10.75
N ARG A 493 -17.16 22.41 11.23
CA ARG A 493 -16.62 21.87 12.48
C ARG A 493 -17.02 22.82 13.61
N THR A 494 -18.13 22.57 14.29
CA THR A 494 -18.64 23.48 15.34
C THR A 494 -17.65 23.58 16.51
N LEU A 495 -17.16 24.79 16.78
CA LEU A 495 -16.38 25.18 17.95
C LEU A 495 -17.29 25.26 19.18
N LYS A 496 -17.01 24.49 20.23
CA LYS A 496 -17.47 24.83 21.59
C LYS A 496 -16.27 25.41 22.34
N HIS A 497 -16.12 26.74 22.29
CA HIS A 497 -15.17 27.46 23.14
C HIS A 497 -15.52 27.22 24.62
N VAL A 498 -14.53 26.82 25.42
CA VAL A 498 -14.61 26.87 26.88
C VAL A 498 -13.95 28.19 27.31
N LYS A 499 -14.74 29.08 27.93
CA LYS A 499 -14.25 30.27 28.64
C LYS A 499 -13.87 29.86 30.07
N HIS A 500 -12.71 30.34 30.54
CA HIS A 500 -12.28 30.65 31.93
C HIS A 500 -10.76 30.42 32.05
N VAL A 501 -9.88 31.27 32.58
CA VAL A 501 -9.87 32.65 33.09
C VAL A 501 -8.47 33.24 32.79
N GLU A 502 -8.49 34.50 32.39
CA GLU A 502 -7.48 35.57 32.42
C GLU A 502 -6.04 35.29 32.89
N SER A 503 -5.08 35.63 32.02
CA SER A 503 -4.20 36.77 32.29
C SER A 503 -3.98 37.57 31.01
N LYS A 504 -4.52 38.79 31.00
CA LYS A 504 -4.26 39.80 29.97
C LYS A 504 -2.87 40.36 30.22
N GLN A 505 -1.98 40.23 29.25
CA GLN A 505 -1.12 41.34 28.81
C GLN A 505 -0.39 40.97 27.51
N ASN A 506 -0.39 41.94 26.59
CA ASN A 506 0.48 42.06 25.41
C ASN A 506 0.25 41.13 24.22
N PHE A 507 -0.83 41.38 23.46
CA PHE A 507 -0.79 41.26 22.00
C PHE A 507 -1.62 42.38 21.36
N LYS A 508 -1.03 43.58 21.31
CA LYS A 508 -1.54 44.72 20.53
C LYS A 508 -0.51 45.24 19.51
N TYR A 509 0.35 44.34 19.01
CA TYR A 509 1.45 44.70 18.11
C TYR A 509 1.50 43.90 16.80
N ILE A 510 0.55 42.98 16.55
CA ILE A 510 0.51 42.20 15.30
C ILE A 510 -0.91 42.19 14.72
N GLU A 511 -1.48 43.38 14.54
CA GLU A 511 -2.74 43.55 13.80
C GLU A 511 -2.66 44.63 12.72
N SER A 512 -1.44 45.10 12.39
CA SER A 512 -1.21 46.16 11.41
C SER A 512 -0.38 45.75 10.19
N LYS A 513 -0.14 44.45 9.94
CA LYS A 513 0.63 44.01 8.76
C LYS A 513 0.10 42.82 7.95
N VAL A 514 -1.16 42.41 8.13
CA VAL A 514 -1.80 41.38 7.26
C VAL A 514 -2.98 41.94 6.44
N LYS A 515 -3.26 43.25 6.53
CA LYS A 515 -4.29 43.94 5.75
C LYS A 515 -3.76 44.58 4.45
N LYS A 516 -2.92 43.86 3.69
CA LYS A 516 -2.46 44.35 2.37
C LYS A 516 -2.11 43.28 1.33
N HIS A 517 -2.84 42.16 1.28
CA HIS A 517 -2.72 41.25 0.13
C HIS A 517 -3.95 40.35 -0.12
N HIS A 518 -5.18 40.84 0.09
CA HIS A 518 -6.36 40.02 -0.15
C HIS A 518 -7.59 40.79 -0.62
N GLU A 519 -7.44 41.63 -1.65
CA GLU A 519 -8.60 42.34 -2.24
C GLU A 519 -8.52 42.60 -3.76
N GLU A 520 -7.68 41.87 -4.52
CA GLU A 520 -7.56 42.06 -5.98
C GLU A 520 -7.80 40.80 -6.83
N THR A 521 -8.55 39.82 -6.36
CA THR A 521 -8.94 38.67 -7.23
C THR A 521 -10.38 38.25 -7.02
N MET A 522 -11.32 39.21 -7.09
CA MET A 522 -12.75 38.92 -7.25
C MET A 522 -13.46 40.10 -7.91
N LYS A 523 -13.29 40.26 -9.23
CA LYS A 523 -14.20 41.00 -10.11
C LYS A 523 -13.80 40.75 -11.56
N LEU A 524 -14.59 39.94 -12.26
CA LEU A 524 -14.95 40.02 -13.69
C LEU A 524 -15.49 38.66 -14.15
N LEU A 525 -16.78 38.42 -13.93
CA LEU A 525 -17.56 37.41 -14.64
C LEU A 525 -19.00 37.92 -14.76
N THR A 526 -19.32 38.54 -15.90
CA THR A 526 -20.69 38.64 -16.41
C THR A 526 -20.67 38.80 -17.92
N LYS A 527 -21.51 37.96 -18.58
CA LYS A 527 -22.12 38.12 -19.92
C LYS A 527 -21.18 37.86 -21.12
N ASP A 528 -21.53 37.11 -22.18
CA ASP A 528 -22.80 36.58 -22.71
C ASP A 528 -22.53 35.28 -23.51
N TYR A 529 -23.56 34.43 -23.68
CA TYR A 529 -23.60 33.27 -24.58
C TYR A 529 -24.58 33.56 -25.73
N GLN A 530 -24.13 33.48 -26.99
CA GLN A 530 -24.99 33.19 -28.15
C GLN A 530 -24.26 32.41 -29.24
N ASN A 531 -24.97 31.39 -29.72
CA ASN A 531 -24.96 30.67 -31.00
C ASN A 531 -23.65 30.09 -31.55
N PHE A 532 -23.67 28.78 -31.87
CA PHE A 532 -23.22 28.30 -33.17
C PHE A 532 -23.93 26.99 -33.59
N ASP A 533 -24.15 26.93 -34.89
CA ASP A 533 -25.01 26.05 -35.68
C ASP A 533 -24.51 24.62 -35.91
N ILE A 534 -25.47 23.80 -36.34
CA ILE A 534 -25.38 22.44 -36.87
C ILE A 534 -24.78 22.45 -38.29
N LEU A 535 -23.75 21.64 -38.53
CA LEU A 535 -23.37 21.11 -39.86
C LEU A 535 -22.76 19.70 -39.65
N GLN A 536 -23.45 18.61 -39.98
CA GLN A 536 -23.70 17.95 -41.29
C GLN A 536 -22.60 16.94 -41.70
N ASP A 537 -23.07 15.75 -42.04
CA ASP A 537 -22.36 14.51 -42.41
C ASP A 537 -21.24 14.67 -43.44
N LEU A 538 -20.21 13.83 -43.31
CA LEU A 538 -19.32 13.45 -44.42
C LEU A 538 -19.22 11.93 -44.54
N SER A 539 -19.58 11.46 -45.73
CA SER A 539 -19.48 10.10 -46.26
C SER A 539 -18.03 9.59 -46.36
N PRO A 540 -17.81 8.26 -46.47
CA PRO A 540 -16.50 7.64 -46.35
C PRO A 540 -15.69 7.76 -47.63
N PHE A 541 -14.54 8.43 -47.57
CA PHE A 541 -13.47 8.26 -48.54
C PHE A 541 -12.30 7.57 -47.83
N GLU A 542 -11.90 6.41 -48.35
CA GLU A 542 -10.69 5.69 -47.98
C GLU A 542 -9.48 6.62 -48.15
N SER A 543 -8.99 7.19 -47.04
CA SER A 543 -7.69 7.85 -47.01
C SER A 543 -6.64 6.82 -46.61
N GLU A 544 -5.57 6.71 -47.40
CA GLU A 544 -4.41 5.90 -47.06
C GLU A 544 -3.81 6.38 -45.72
N VAL A 545 -3.92 5.54 -44.69
CA VAL A 545 -3.36 5.82 -43.35
C VAL A 545 -1.83 5.82 -43.47
N THR A 546 -1.17 6.86 -42.95
CA THR A 546 0.29 7.03 -43.04
C THR A 546 0.93 7.25 -41.67
N LEU A 547 2.19 6.82 -41.52
CA LEU A 547 2.99 7.06 -40.31
C LEU A 547 3.35 8.55 -40.20
N LYS A 548 2.91 9.22 -39.13
CA LYS A 548 3.07 10.68 -38.97
C LYS A 548 4.29 11.07 -38.15
N GLU A 549 4.61 10.32 -37.10
CA GLU A 549 5.77 10.63 -36.25
C GLU A 549 6.49 9.35 -35.81
N ILE A 550 7.82 9.44 -35.72
CA ILE A 550 8.68 8.45 -35.07
C ILE A 550 9.38 9.16 -33.92
N ALA A 551 9.26 8.59 -32.72
CA ALA A 551 9.90 9.10 -31.52
C ALA A 551 10.76 8.03 -30.84
N ILE A 552 11.93 8.46 -30.38
CA ILE A 552 12.92 7.63 -29.71
C ILE A 552 13.15 8.18 -28.32
N PHE A 553 13.36 7.31 -27.35
CA PHE A 553 13.64 7.67 -25.97
C PHE A 553 15.00 7.11 -25.55
N PRO A 554 16.12 7.76 -25.93
CA PRO A 554 17.45 7.24 -25.61
C PRO A 554 17.65 6.91 -24.14
N ILE A 555 17.30 7.85 -23.26
CA ILE A 555 17.33 7.65 -21.81
C ILE A 555 15.93 7.30 -21.31
N LYS A 556 15.82 6.22 -20.53
CA LYS A 556 14.59 5.82 -19.84
C LYS A 556 14.08 6.99 -18.99
N SER A 557 12.79 7.30 -19.13
CA SER A 557 12.11 8.39 -18.40
C SER A 557 12.42 9.83 -18.85
N CYS A 558 13.30 10.05 -19.83
CA CYS A 558 13.61 11.38 -20.37
C CYS A 558 12.76 11.75 -21.60
N GLY A 559 12.89 12.98 -22.10
CA GLY A 559 12.11 13.48 -23.23
C GLY A 559 12.35 12.72 -24.54
N ALA A 560 11.41 12.86 -25.48
CA ALA A 560 11.48 12.25 -26.80
C ALA A 560 12.51 12.93 -27.70
N PHE A 561 13.19 12.13 -28.53
CA PHE A 561 13.91 12.53 -29.73
C PHE A 561 13.04 12.25 -30.95
N LYS A 562 12.44 13.30 -31.54
CA LYS A 562 11.55 13.20 -32.71
C LYS A 562 12.36 13.13 -34.01
N ILE A 563 12.09 12.14 -34.84
CA ILE A 563 12.82 11.89 -36.09
C ILE A 563 12.21 12.71 -37.22
N LYS A 564 13.07 13.23 -38.11
CA LYS A 564 12.65 14.11 -39.23
C LYS A 564 12.39 13.39 -40.55
N SER A 565 12.96 12.20 -40.76
CA SER A 565 12.87 11.49 -42.04
C SER A 565 12.71 9.98 -41.86
N SER A 566 13.72 9.31 -41.33
CA SER A 566 13.74 7.86 -41.20
C SER A 566 14.65 7.41 -40.06
N TRP A 567 14.37 6.23 -39.49
CA TRP A 567 15.22 5.63 -38.47
C TRP A 567 15.38 4.12 -38.62
N LYS A 568 16.47 3.59 -38.07
CA LYS A 568 16.83 2.18 -38.17
C LYS A 568 16.16 1.34 -37.07
N ILE A 569 15.62 0.20 -37.47
CA ILE A 569 15.16 -0.88 -36.58
C ILE A 569 16.35 -1.75 -36.19
N GLY A 570 16.67 -1.77 -34.89
CA GLY A 570 17.63 -2.67 -34.27
C GLY A 570 16.98 -3.96 -33.74
N PRO A 571 17.77 -4.85 -33.10
CA PRO A 571 17.28 -6.12 -32.57
C PRO A 571 16.40 -5.95 -31.30
N LYS A 572 16.57 -4.84 -30.56
CA LYS A 572 15.86 -4.57 -29.29
C LYS A 572 14.73 -3.53 -29.42
N GLY A 573 14.52 -2.96 -30.61
CA GLY A 573 13.66 -1.78 -30.84
C GLY A 573 14.28 -0.85 -31.89
N PHE A 574 13.93 0.44 -31.90
CA PHE A 574 14.70 1.42 -32.68
C PHE A 574 16.15 1.52 -32.17
N GLU A 575 17.10 1.75 -33.07
CA GLU A 575 18.51 1.94 -32.68
C GLU A 575 18.64 3.07 -31.65
N TYR A 576 19.34 2.83 -30.53
CA TYR A 576 19.48 3.73 -29.38
C TYR A 576 18.20 3.97 -28.55
N ASP A 577 17.10 3.25 -28.76
CA ASP A 577 15.90 3.40 -27.92
C ASP A 577 16.06 2.70 -26.55
N ARG A 578 15.98 3.48 -25.48
CA ARG A 578 16.06 3.04 -24.07
C ARG A 578 17.32 2.23 -23.77
N GLU A 579 18.46 2.67 -24.29
CA GLU A 579 19.79 2.09 -23.98
C GLU A 579 20.41 2.70 -22.71
N TRP A 580 19.92 3.82 -22.21
CA TRP A 580 20.44 4.48 -21.00
C TRP A 580 19.38 4.60 -19.90
N MET A 581 19.83 4.63 -18.65
CA MET A 581 19.00 4.95 -17.47
C MET A 581 19.78 5.77 -16.44
N ILE A 582 19.05 6.55 -15.66
CA ILE A 582 19.60 7.31 -14.54
C ILE A 582 19.34 6.51 -13.26
N ILE A 583 20.36 6.31 -12.43
CA ILE A 583 20.28 5.58 -11.16
C ILE A 583 20.66 6.49 -9.99
N LYS A 584 20.17 6.15 -8.80
CA LYS A 584 20.61 6.72 -7.52
C LYS A 584 21.87 6.02 -6.99
N ASP A 585 22.46 6.59 -5.95
CA ASP A 585 23.58 6.03 -5.16
C ASP A 585 23.35 4.59 -4.67
N ASN A 586 22.11 4.25 -4.29
CA ASN A 586 21.71 2.91 -3.88
C ASN A 586 21.45 1.93 -5.04
N GLY A 587 21.77 2.32 -6.28
CA GLY A 587 21.60 1.53 -7.49
C GLY A 587 20.17 1.48 -8.03
N VAL A 588 19.18 2.12 -7.42
CA VAL A 588 17.79 2.09 -7.91
C VAL A 588 17.62 3.04 -9.10
N CYS A 589 17.04 2.54 -10.20
CA CYS A 589 16.69 3.35 -11.36
C CYS A 589 15.70 4.47 -10.97
N LEU A 590 16.05 5.71 -11.28
CA LEU A 590 15.17 6.85 -11.15
C LEU A 590 14.11 6.81 -12.25
N THR A 591 12.87 7.07 -11.89
CA THR A 591 11.74 7.06 -12.84
C THR A 591 11.08 8.43 -12.94
N GLN A 592 10.45 8.72 -14.08
CA GLN A 592 9.74 10.00 -14.28
C GLN A 592 8.62 10.21 -13.23
N LYS A 593 8.04 9.13 -12.70
CA LYS A 593 7.04 9.22 -11.61
C LYS A 593 7.62 9.81 -10.33
N GLN A 594 8.86 9.40 -10.00
CA GLN A 594 9.59 9.86 -8.83
C GLN A 594 10.12 11.28 -9.03
N ASN A 595 10.67 11.58 -10.21
CA ASN A 595 11.12 12.92 -10.57
C ASN A 595 10.61 13.32 -11.97
N PRO A 596 9.50 14.08 -12.07
CA PRO A 596 8.93 14.50 -13.34
C PRO A 596 9.88 15.31 -14.21
N ARG A 597 10.83 16.04 -13.61
CA ARG A 597 11.81 16.88 -14.31
C ARG A 597 12.65 16.11 -15.32
N MET A 598 12.71 14.78 -15.22
CA MET A 598 13.36 13.95 -16.22
C MET A 598 12.85 14.21 -17.64
N CYS A 599 11.58 14.59 -17.84
CA CYS A 599 11.04 14.94 -19.18
C CYS A 599 11.72 16.17 -19.80
N MET A 600 12.29 17.06 -18.99
CA MET A 600 12.98 18.28 -19.43
C MET A 600 14.39 17.98 -19.96
N ILE A 601 14.97 16.84 -19.59
CA ILE A 601 16.19 16.34 -20.24
C ILE A 601 15.80 15.82 -21.62
N ARG A 602 16.27 16.51 -22.66
CA ARG A 602 16.02 16.23 -24.08
C ARG A 602 17.26 15.61 -24.73
N PRO A 603 17.35 14.27 -24.75
CA PRO A 603 18.41 13.57 -25.47
C PRO A 603 18.23 13.69 -26.98
N THR A 604 19.34 13.80 -27.70
CA THR A 604 19.40 13.77 -29.17
C THR A 604 20.57 12.90 -29.61
N ILE A 605 20.39 12.11 -30.67
CA ILE A 605 21.43 11.23 -31.21
C ILE A 605 21.98 11.87 -32.49
N ASP A 606 23.27 12.23 -32.47
CA ASP A 606 24.00 12.67 -33.66
C ASP A 606 24.81 11.49 -34.21
N LEU A 607 24.26 10.85 -35.25
CA LEU A 607 24.93 9.72 -35.92
C LEU A 607 26.20 10.14 -36.67
N SER A 608 26.29 11.39 -37.12
CA SER A 608 27.44 11.88 -37.88
C SER A 608 28.67 12.08 -36.99
N LYS A 609 28.44 12.59 -35.77
CA LYS A 609 29.49 12.76 -34.75
C LYS A 609 29.64 11.57 -33.82
N ARG A 610 28.73 10.59 -33.90
CA ARG A 610 28.62 9.46 -32.97
C ARG A 610 28.48 9.92 -31.52
N LEU A 611 27.60 10.89 -31.26
CA LEU A 611 27.36 11.46 -29.92
C LEU A 611 25.88 11.36 -29.50
N LEU A 612 25.66 11.05 -28.22
CA LEU A 612 24.42 11.34 -27.49
C LEU A 612 24.57 12.72 -26.84
N VAL A 613 23.74 13.68 -27.22
CA VAL A 613 23.75 15.04 -26.68
C VAL A 613 22.54 15.26 -25.78
N LEU A 614 22.77 15.65 -24.53
CA LEU A 614 21.72 15.96 -23.56
C LEU A 614 21.54 17.46 -23.44
N ASN A 615 20.30 17.91 -23.60
CA ASN A 615 19.91 19.30 -23.41
C ASN A 615 18.94 19.41 -22.24
N CYS A 616 19.07 20.45 -21.43
CA CYS A 616 18.08 20.82 -20.42
C CYS A 616 17.99 22.35 -20.39
N GLN A 617 16.79 22.90 -20.25
CA GLN A 617 16.59 24.34 -20.25
C GLN A 617 17.41 25.01 -19.13
N GLY A 618 18.15 26.07 -19.47
CA GLY A 618 19.00 26.80 -18.52
C GLY A 618 20.36 26.16 -18.21
N MET A 619 20.73 25.06 -18.88
CA MET A 619 22.03 24.40 -18.72
C MET A 619 22.77 24.27 -20.05
N PRO A 620 24.11 24.32 -20.06
CA PRO A 620 24.89 23.99 -21.24
C PRO A 620 24.69 22.52 -21.63
N PRO A 621 24.66 22.18 -22.93
CA PRO A 621 24.53 20.80 -23.37
C PRO A 621 25.76 19.97 -23.01
N ILE A 622 25.55 18.68 -22.72
CA ILE A 622 26.63 17.72 -22.49
C ILE A 622 26.59 16.62 -23.56
N SER A 623 27.76 16.19 -24.03
CA SER A 623 27.90 15.20 -25.10
C SER A 623 28.57 13.93 -24.59
N ILE A 624 28.02 12.78 -24.97
CA ILE A 624 28.46 11.45 -24.53
C ILE A 624 28.77 10.62 -25.79
N PRO A 625 29.96 10.04 -25.93
CA PRO A 625 30.28 9.18 -27.07
C PRO A 625 29.35 7.96 -27.21
N LEU A 626 28.89 7.68 -28.43
CA LEU A 626 28.14 6.46 -28.76
C LEU A 626 29.06 5.26 -28.94
N ASP A 627 30.28 5.49 -29.39
CA ASP A 627 31.35 4.48 -29.52
C ASP A 627 32.22 4.53 -28.27
N GLN A 628 32.55 3.35 -27.71
CA GLN A 628 33.49 3.28 -26.61
C GLN A 628 34.89 3.68 -27.10
N ALA A 629 35.45 4.75 -26.54
CA ALA A 629 36.89 4.83 -26.42
C ALA A 629 37.32 3.77 -25.39
N ASN A 630 38.35 3.00 -25.70
CA ASN A 630 39.04 2.10 -24.78
C ASN A 630 39.62 2.88 -23.59
N SER A 631 38.79 3.30 -22.64
CA SER A 631 39.25 3.77 -21.34
C SER A 631 39.54 2.54 -20.49
N GLU A 632 40.83 2.24 -20.41
CA GLU A 632 41.46 1.30 -19.50
C GLU A 632 40.72 1.23 -18.15
N HIS A 633 40.43 -0.01 -17.75
CA HIS A 633 40.00 -0.46 -16.43
C HIS A 633 40.28 0.53 -15.27
N LYS A 634 39.38 1.48 -15.06
CA LYS A 634 39.15 2.12 -13.76
C LYS A 634 37.72 1.81 -13.35
N SER A 635 37.59 0.79 -12.51
CA SER A 635 36.45 0.47 -11.66
C SER A 635 35.10 1.03 -12.14
N ALA A 636 34.61 0.53 -13.28
CA ALA A 636 33.18 0.61 -13.56
C ALA A 636 32.51 -0.30 -12.53
N THR A 637 32.05 0.27 -11.42
CA THR A 637 31.42 -0.48 -10.35
C THR A 637 30.16 -1.14 -10.91
N PHE A 638 30.24 -2.46 -11.08
CA PHE A 638 29.12 -3.30 -11.47
C PHE A 638 27.96 -3.04 -10.49
N CYS A 639 26.94 -2.31 -10.93
CA CYS A 639 25.82 -1.94 -10.07
C CYS A 639 24.60 -2.76 -10.48
N GLN A 640 24.13 -3.63 -9.59
CA GLN A 640 22.90 -4.37 -9.77
C GLN A 640 21.70 -3.44 -9.53
N SER A 641 21.13 -2.88 -10.59
CA SER A 641 19.93 -2.05 -10.47
C SER A 641 18.66 -2.89 -10.62
N LYS A 642 17.69 -2.72 -9.71
CA LYS A 642 16.35 -3.32 -9.82
C LYS A 642 15.46 -2.49 -10.73
N VAL A 643 15.14 -3.01 -11.91
CA VAL A 643 14.02 -2.55 -12.73
C VAL A 643 13.01 -3.69 -12.79
N CYS A 644 11.84 -3.52 -12.18
CA CYS A 644 10.79 -4.55 -12.19
C CYS A 644 11.35 -5.96 -11.92
N THR A 645 12.00 -6.14 -10.76
CA THR A 645 12.64 -7.39 -10.28
C THR A 645 13.90 -7.89 -10.99
N ASP A 646 14.32 -7.31 -12.12
CA ASP A 646 15.52 -7.75 -12.85
C ASP A 646 16.77 -6.92 -12.49
N ILE A 647 17.93 -7.58 -12.44
CA ILE A 647 19.26 -6.99 -12.23
C ILE A 647 19.84 -6.60 -13.59
N ILE A 648 20.14 -5.32 -13.81
CA ILE A 648 20.75 -4.83 -15.06
C ILE A 648 22.23 -4.52 -14.85
N SER A 649 23.08 -4.98 -15.77
CA SER A 649 24.49 -4.59 -15.88
C SER A 649 24.68 -3.49 -16.94
N GLY A 650 25.43 -2.45 -16.62
CA GLY A 650 25.69 -1.36 -17.56
C GLY A 650 26.97 -0.57 -17.24
N TYR A 651 27.34 0.28 -18.20
CA TYR A 651 28.54 1.12 -18.18
C TYR A 651 28.21 2.52 -17.70
N ASP A 652 29.06 3.05 -16.84
CA ASP A 652 28.96 4.41 -16.31
C ASP A 652 29.40 5.44 -17.34
N CYS A 653 28.63 6.51 -17.51
CA CYS A 653 28.96 7.60 -18.43
C CYS A 653 29.92 8.66 -17.85
N GLY A 654 30.45 8.47 -16.64
CA GLY A 654 31.48 9.31 -16.03
C GLY A 654 30.95 10.42 -15.12
N ASP A 655 31.86 11.01 -14.35
CA ASP A 655 31.52 11.93 -13.26
C ASP A 655 30.97 13.28 -13.76
N GLU A 656 31.47 13.80 -14.89
CA GLU A 656 30.94 15.03 -15.50
C GLU A 656 29.46 14.88 -15.89
N VAL A 657 29.09 13.72 -16.43
CA VAL A 657 27.71 13.39 -16.78
C VAL A 657 26.86 13.16 -15.53
N ALA A 658 27.43 12.53 -14.51
CA ALA A 658 26.77 12.34 -13.22
C ALA A 658 26.41 13.68 -12.56
N ASP A 659 27.35 14.62 -12.54
CA ASP A 659 27.13 15.98 -12.01
C ASP A 659 26.11 16.75 -12.85
N TRP A 660 26.21 16.67 -14.18
CA TRP A 660 25.24 17.32 -15.07
C TRP A 660 23.81 16.83 -14.83
N VAL A 661 23.61 15.51 -14.75
CA VAL A 661 22.28 14.91 -14.51
C VAL A 661 21.78 15.22 -13.10
N SER A 662 22.66 15.20 -12.09
CA SER A 662 22.33 15.55 -10.71
C SER A 662 21.85 17.00 -10.60
N ASN A 663 22.53 17.92 -11.28
CA ASN A 663 22.16 19.33 -11.33
C ASN A 663 20.85 19.57 -12.08
N ALA A 664 20.66 18.94 -13.26
CA ALA A 664 19.44 19.08 -14.05
C ALA A 664 18.18 18.64 -13.28
N LEU A 665 18.31 17.59 -12.46
CA LEU A 665 17.21 16.99 -11.72
C LEU A 665 17.09 17.47 -10.27
N GLU A 666 18.03 18.30 -9.80
CA GLU A 666 18.11 18.78 -8.41
C GLU A 666 18.14 17.64 -7.39
N VAL A 667 18.86 16.56 -7.72
CA VAL A 667 19.01 15.37 -6.86
C VAL A 667 20.48 14.99 -6.87
N SER A 668 21.09 14.97 -5.68
CA SER A 668 22.50 14.60 -5.53
C SER A 668 22.76 13.12 -5.84
N PHE A 669 23.98 12.81 -6.26
CA PHE A 669 24.51 11.45 -6.42
C PHE A 669 23.77 10.60 -7.46
N LEU A 670 23.31 11.22 -8.55
CA LEU A 670 22.77 10.49 -9.70
C LEU A 670 23.88 10.07 -10.66
N ARG A 671 23.72 8.91 -11.30
CA ARG A 671 24.63 8.43 -12.35
C ARG A 671 23.86 8.00 -13.59
N LEU A 672 24.42 8.25 -14.77
CA LEU A 672 23.87 7.78 -16.06
C LEU A 672 24.57 6.49 -16.46
N ILE A 673 23.79 5.44 -16.67
CA ILE A 673 24.29 4.10 -16.99
C ILE A 673 23.74 3.70 -18.36
N ARG A 674 24.63 3.22 -19.24
CA ARG A 674 24.29 2.58 -20.52
C ARG A 674 24.20 1.07 -20.36
N GLN A 675 23.13 0.45 -20.83
CA GLN A 675 22.96 -1.00 -20.82
C GLN A 675 24.09 -1.71 -21.61
N SER A 676 24.63 -2.81 -21.08
CA SER A 676 25.64 -3.61 -21.79
C SER A 676 25.05 -4.33 -23.02
N SER A 677 25.87 -4.51 -24.06
CA SER A 677 25.54 -5.30 -25.24
C SER A 677 25.27 -6.78 -24.92
N ASP A 678 25.91 -7.30 -23.87
CA ASP A 678 25.84 -8.71 -23.46
C ASP A 678 24.62 -9.04 -22.57
N ASP A 679 23.80 -8.03 -22.25
CA ASP A 679 22.56 -8.23 -21.49
C ASP A 679 21.45 -8.76 -22.41
N THR A 680 21.15 -10.05 -22.27
CA THR A 680 20.17 -10.81 -23.04
C THR A 680 18.83 -10.92 -22.32
N ARG A 681 18.19 -9.80 -22.00
CA ARG A 681 16.85 -9.82 -21.39
C ARG A 681 15.82 -10.41 -22.38
N VAL A 682 15.21 -11.52 -21.97
CA VAL A 682 14.21 -12.29 -22.73
C VAL A 682 12.89 -12.31 -21.97
N GLN A 683 11.77 -12.01 -22.63
CA GLN A 683 10.45 -12.24 -22.07
C GLN A 683 10.12 -13.75 -22.14
N LYS A 684 10.12 -14.48 -21.02
CA LYS A 684 9.55 -15.83 -20.96
C LYS A 684 8.04 -15.74 -20.69
N LYS A 685 7.21 -15.73 -21.74
CA LYS A 685 5.82 -16.22 -21.62
C LYS A 685 5.86 -17.74 -21.66
N LYS A 686 5.14 -18.42 -20.76
CA LYS A 686 4.98 -19.88 -20.81
C LYS A 686 4.37 -20.27 -22.16
N GLY A 687 5.17 -20.88 -23.05
CA GLY A 687 4.69 -21.53 -24.28
C GLY A 687 5.16 -20.95 -25.63
N GLU A 688 5.99 -19.91 -25.68
CA GLU A 688 6.53 -19.40 -26.97
C GLU A 688 7.89 -20.02 -27.34
N VAL A 689 8.08 -20.30 -28.64
CA VAL A 689 9.20 -21.06 -29.22
C VAL A 689 10.42 -20.17 -29.56
N ASP A 690 10.30 -18.84 -29.48
CA ASP A 690 11.39 -17.92 -29.90
C ASP A 690 11.58 -16.73 -28.91
N PRO A 691 12.72 -16.64 -28.19
CA PRO A 691 12.96 -15.61 -27.18
C PRO A 691 13.34 -14.23 -27.78
N LYS A 692 12.50 -13.21 -27.58
CA LYS A 692 12.75 -11.83 -28.08
C LYS A 692 13.61 -11.00 -27.12
N LEU A 693 14.62 -10.32 -27.66
CA LEU A 693 15.51 -9.40 -26.92
C LEU A 693 14.85 -8.02 -26.72
N LEU A 694 14.90 -7.48 -25.51
CA LEU A 694 14.39 -6.14 -25.17
C LEU A 694 15.49 -5.24 -24.58
N SER A 695 15.47 -3.94 -24.88
CA SER A 695 16.27 -2.92 -24.17
C SER A 695 15.64 -2.58 -22.80
N LEU A 696 15.92 -1.44 -22.17
CA LEU A 696 15.32 -1.01 -20.90
C LEU A 696 13.82 -0.64 -20.99
N SER A 697 13.13 -1.09 -22.04
CA SER A 697 11.67 -0.99 -22.20
C SER A 697 10.92 -1.85 -21.18
N ASN A 698 9.67 -1.52 -20.84
CA ASN A 698 8.95 -2.25 -19.78
C ASN A 698 8.23 -3.51 -20.29
N GLN A 699 7.63 -3.48 -21.49
CA GLN A 699 6.72 -4.54 -21.93
C GLN A 699 6.87 -4.95 -23.41
N ALA A 700 7.24 -4.04 -24.33
CA ALA A 700 7.43 -4.35 -25.75
C ALA A 700 8.49 -3.44 -26.41
N GLN A 701 8.84 -3.76 -27.66
CA GLN A 701 9.84 -3.02 -28.45
C GLN A 701 9.32 -1.66 -28.90
N TYR A 702 8.04 -1.57 -29.30
CA TYR A 702 7.43 -0.33 -29.76
C TYR A 702 6.06 -0.12 -29.13
N LEU A 703 5.68 1.15 -29.03
CA LEU A 703 4.34 1.58 -28.66
C LEU A 703 3.76 2.40 -29.81
N LEU A 704 2.59 1.98 -30.32
CA LEU A 704 1.85 2.72 -31.33
C LEU A 704 0.71 3.51 -30.70
N ILE A 705 0.57 4.77 -31.14
CA ILE A 705 -0.51 5.68 -30.74
C ILE A 705 -1.24 6.19 -31.98
N ASN A 706 -2.57 6.08 -31.96
CA ASN A 706 -3.45 6.66 -32.95
C ASN A 706 -3.91 8.05 -32.49
N LYS A 707 -3.57 9.08 -33.27
CA LYS A 707 -3.91 10.47 -33.00
C LYS A 707 -5.42 10.72 -33.06
N ALA A 708 -6.18 9.92 -33.81
CA ALA A 708 -7.65 9.94 -33.78
C ALA A 708 -8.19 9.58 -32.39
N THR A 709 -7.64 8.52 -31.78
CA THR A 709 -7.96 8.13 -30.40
C THR A 709 -7.55 9.20 -29.39
N VAL A 710 -6.46 9.94 -29.64
CA VAL A 710 -6.06 11.07 -28.79
C VAL A 710 -7.04 12.24 -28.91
N ARG A 711 -7.51 12.58 -30.12
CA ARG A 711 -8.54 13.62 -30.34
C ARG A 711 -9.84 13.26 -29.63
N TRP A 712 -10.33 12.03 -29.82
CA TRP A 712 -11.49 11.51 -29.10
C TRP A 712 -11.33 11.63 -27.58
N LEU A 713 -10.16 11.26 -27.04
CA LEU A 713 -9.90 11.38 -25.61
C LEU A 713 -9.89 12.84 -25.14
N SER A 714 -9.29 13.74 -25.92
CA SER A 714 -9.25 15.18 -25.65
C SER A 714 -10.66 15.76 -25.53
N GLU A 715 -11.58 15.36 -26.40
CA GLU A 715 -12.99 15.80 -26.37
C GLU A 715 -13.74 15.31 -25.11
N LYS A 716 -13.32 14.18 -24.53
CA LYS A 716 -13.89 13.62 -23.29
C LYS A 716 -13.31 14.24 -22.03
N ILE A 717 -12.20 14.97 -22.11
CA ILE A 717 -11.61 15.65 -20.95
C ILE A 717 -12.42 16.90 -20.64
N GLN A 718 -13.10 16.90 -19.50
CA GLN A 718 -13.93 18.01 -19.03
C GLN A 718 -13.24 18.85 -17.93
N ASP A 719 -11.94 18.67 -17.69
CA ASP A 719 -11.20 19.45 -16.69
C ASP A 719 -10.73 20.78 -17.32
N PRO A 720 -11.28 21.95 -16.90
CA PRO A 720 -10.91 23.24 -17.47
C PRO A 720 -9.47 23.67 -17.16
N THR A 721 -8.80 22.98 -16.23
CA THR A 721 -7.36 23.21 -15.93
C THR A 721 -6.43 22.46 -16.88
N PHE A 722 -6.95 21.53 -17.69
CA PHE A 722 -6.18 20.79 -18.69
C PHE A 722 -6.21 21.53 -20.02
N GLN A 723 -5.05 22.05 -20.45
CA GLN A 723 -4.93 22.94 -21.62
C GLN A 723 -4.10 22.36 -22.77
N ASP A 724 -3.69 21.09 -22.67
CA ASP A 724 -2.95 20.44 -23.74
C ASP A 724 -3.77 20.39 -25.04
N ASN A 725 -3.14 20.79 -26.14
CA ASN A 725 -3.65 20.46 -27.47
C ASN A 725 -3.40 18.97 -27.78
N THR A 726 -3.92 18.50 -28.92
CA THR A 726 -3.78 17.10 -29.36
C THR A 726 -2.34 16.61 -29.42
N ASP A 727 -1.38 17.44 -29.85
CA ASP A 727 0.03 17.05 -29.97
C ASP A 727 0.69 16.93 -28.59
N ASP A 728 0.42 17.87 -27.70
CA ASP A 728 0.94 17.86 -26.33
C ASP A 728 0.38 16.66 -25.55
N LEU A 729 -0.91 16.37 -25.71
CA LEU A 729 -1.53 15.18 -25.15
C LEU A 729 -0.98 13.89 -25.78
N THR A 730 -0.65 13.89 -27.07
CA THR A 730 -0.02 12.73 -27.74
C THR A 730 1.36 12.44 -27.15
N ASP A 731 2.16 13.48 -26.89
CA ASP A 731 3.51 13.36 -26.32
C ASP A 731 3.48 12.73 -24.91
N ARG A 732 2.44 12.99 -24.12
CA ARG A 732 2.23 12.36 -22.79
C ARG A 732 2.18 10.83 -22.85
N PHE A 733 1.69 10.26 -23.96
CA PHE A 733 1.62 8.80 -24.11
C PHE A 733 2.95 8.16 -24.48
N ARG A 734 3.96 8.96 -24.86
CA ARG A 734 5.32 8.51 -25.16
C ARG A 734 5.34 7.35 -26.17
N GLY A 735 4.52 7.47 -27.21
CA GLY A 735 4.49 6.52 -28.33
C GLY A 735 5.80 6.56 -29.12
N ASN A 736 6.22 5.41 -29.66
CA ASN A 736 7.34 5.34 -30.59
C ASN A 736 6.88 5.57 -32.04
N LEU A 737 5.68 5.12 -32.38
CA LEU A 737 5.06 5.22 -33.70
C LEU A 737 3.72 5.95 -33.56
N ILE A 738 3.55 7.09 -34.20
CA ILE A 738 2.32 7.88 -34.13
C ILE A 738 1.68 7.88 -35.51
N ILE A 739 0.42 7.47 -35.54
CA ILE A 739 -0.39 7.38 -36.76
C ILE A 739 -1.58 8.32 -36.62
N ASP A 740 -2.20 8.70 -37.73
CA ASP A 740 -3.43 9.49 -37.71
C ASP A 740 -4.44 8.84 -38.63
N MET A 741 -5.42 8.18 -38.03
CA MET A 741 -6.54 7.54 -38.73
C MET A 741 -7.77 8.44 -38.74
N ASN A 742 -8.80 8.01 -39.47
CA ASN A 742 -10.11 8.67 -39.41
C ASN A 742 -10.98 8.13 -38.27
N GLN A 743 -10.65 6.95 -37.73
CA GLN A 743 -11.44 6.27 -36.70
C GLN A 743 -10.64 6.15 -35.39
N GLU A 744 -11.28 6.49 -34.27
CA GLU A 744 -10.77 6.28 -32.92
C GLU A 744 -10.83 4.81 -32.51
N LEU A 745 -9.89 4.38 -31.66
CA LEU A 745 -9.81 3.04 -31.07
C LEU A 745 -9.66 1.88 -32.07
N ALA A 746 -9.62 2.14 -33.38
CA ALA A 746 -9.49 1.12 -34.43
C ALA A 746 -8.23 0.26 -34.26
N GLU A 747 -7.15 0.82 -33.71
CA GLU A 747 -5.91 0.10 -33.45
C GLU A 747 -6.06 -1.06 -32.46
N ARG A 748 -7.14 -1.09 -31.66
CA ARG A 748 -7.33 -2.10 -30.61
C ARG A 748 -7.63 -3.50 -31.13
N ASP A 749 -8.17 -3.59 -32.34
CA ASP A 749 -8.62 -4.84 -32.96
C ASP A 749 -7.58 -5.42 -33.93
N TRP A 750 -6.41 -4.78 -34.04
CA TRP A 750 -5.35 -5.21 -34.94
C TRP A 750 -4.60 -6.41 -34.37
N HIS A 751 -4.32 -7.40 -35.23
CA HIS A 751 -3.45 -8.54 -34.92
C HIS A 751 -2.03 -8.30 -35.43
N ARG A 752 -1.89 -7.68 -36.61
CA ARG A 752 -0.62 -7.24 -37.19
C ARG A 752 -0.76 -5.89 -37.87
N VAL A 753 0.36 -5.23 -38.11
CA VAL A 753 0.41 -3.98 -38.87
C VAL A 753 1.65 -3.95 -39.76
N ILE A 754 1.46 -3.58 -41.03
CA ILE A 754 2.54 -3.34 -41.97
C ILE A 754 2.71 -1.82 -42.11
N ILE A 755 3.93 -1.33 -41.89
CA ILE A 755 4.29 0.09 -42.06
C ILE A 755 5.33 0.17 -43.19
N GLY A 756 4.92 0.67 -44.34
CA GLY A 756 5.69 0.60 -45.59
C GLY A 756 5.87 -0.85 -46.00
N LYS A 757 7.06 -1.39 -45.77
CA LYS A 757 7.40 -2.81 -46.00
C LYS A 757 7.66 -3.61 -44.72
N HIS A 758 7.55 -2.98 -43.55
CA HIS A 758 7.94 -3.56 -42.27
C HIS A 758 6.72 -4.10 -41.52
N GLU A 759 6.71 -5.40 -41.23
CA GLU A 759 5.64 -6.07 -40.52
C GLU A 759 5.91 -6.10 -39.00
N PHE A 760 4.86 -5.81 -38.24
CA PHE A 760 4.85 -5.83 -36.79
C PHE A 760 3.68 -6.68 -36.26
N LYS A 761 3.93 -7.48 -35.24
CA LYS A 761 2.91 -8.20 -34.47
C LYS A 761 2.35 -7.30 -33.38
N VAL A 762 1.03 -7.31 -33.19
CA VAL A 762 0.40 -6.65 -32.03
C VAL A 762 0.47 -7.59 -30.83
N GLU A 763 1.15 -7.16 -29.76
CA GLU A 763 1.32 -7.94 -28.53
C GLU A 763 0.16 -7.72 -27.53
N GLY A 764 -0.64 -6.68 -27.76
CA GLY A 764 -1.82 -6.33 -26.97
C GLY A 764 -1.88 -4.85 -26.60
N GLN A 765 -2.91 -4.50 -25.82
CA GLN A 765 -3.15 -3.12 -25.38
C GLN A 765 -2.14 -2.67 -24.31
N CYS A 766 -1.70 -1.41 -24.39
CA CYS A 766 -0.74 -0.84 -23.44
C CYS A 766 -1.43 -0.34 -22.17
N ALA A 767 -1.12 -0.96 -21.03
CA ALA A 767 -1.52 -0.46 -19.73
C ALA A 767 -0.80 0.88 -19.43
N ARG A 768 -1.56 1.88 -18.98
CA ARG A 768 -1.11 3.23 -18.68
C ARG A 768 -1.05 3.45 -17.19
N CYS A 769 -0.10 4.28 -16.80
CA CYS A 769 0.13 4.65 -15.41
C CYS A 769 0.31 6.17 -15.32
N GLN A 770 0.52 6.69 -14.11
CA GLN A 770 0.76 8.11 -13.80
C GLN A 770 1.78 8.83 -14.70
N MET A 771 2.62 8.12 -15.46
CA MET A 771 3.53 8.76 -16.42
C MET A 771 2.79 9.61 -17.47
N VAL A 772 1.59 9.22 -17.91
CA VAL A 772 0.80 9.99 -18.89
C VAL A 772 0.22 11.28 -18.29
N CYS A 773 0.22 11.41 -16.96
CA CYS A 773 -0.23 12.60 -16.25
C CYS A 773 0.86 13.68 -16.13
N ILE A 774 2.05 13.45 -16.68
CA ILE A 774 3.15 14.41 -16.61
C ILE A 774 3.19 15.19 -17.91
N ASP A 775 3.07 16.51 -17.83
CA ASP A 775 3.30 17.40 -18.96
C ASP A 775 4.75 17.22 -19.41
N GLN A 776 4.95 16.78 -20.65
CA GLN A 776 6.29 16.45 -21.10
C GLN A 776 7.15 17.71 -21.32
N LYS A 777 6.57 18.90 -21.48
CA LYS A 777 7.28 20.17 -21.62
C LYS A 777 7.68 20.74 -20.26
N THR A 778 6.74 20.81 -19.32
CA THR A 778 6.95 21.51 -18.04
C THR A 778 7.33 20.59 -16.89
N GLY A 779 7.01 19.29 -16.97
CA GLY A 779 7.13 18.34 -15.86
C GLY A 779 6.01 18.46 -14.82
N GLU A 780 5.01 19.33 -15.04
CA GLU A 780 3.88 19.46 -14.13
C GLU A 780 2.98 18.21 -14.14
N LYS A 781 2.48 17.84 -12.96
CA LYS A 781 1.58 16.69 -12.78
C LYS A 781 0.12 17.14 -12.87
N THR A 782 -0.65 16.51 -13.74
CA THR A 782 -2.10 16.66 -13.89
C THR A 782 -2.83 15.40 -13.45
N VAL A 783 -4.16 15.46 -13.30
CA VAL A 783 -4.97 14.22 -13.12
C VAL A 783 -5.35 13.59 -14.46
N GLU A 784 -5.41 14.42 -15.50
CA GLU A 784 -5.67 14.00 -16.87
C GLU A 784 -4.37 13.62 -17.59
N PRO A 785 -4.44 12.73 -18.60
CA PRO A 785 -5.65 12.10 -19.15
C PRO A 785 -6.06 10.80 -18.43
N LEU A 786 -5.33 10.38 -17.39
CA LEU A 786 -5.52 9.06 -16.78
C LEU A 786 -6.90 8.90 -16.12
N ARG A 787 -7.45 9.97 -15.55
CA ARG A 787 -8.81 9.97 -14.99
C ARG A 787 -9.84 9.69 -16.08
N THR A 788 -9.84 10.42 -17.20
CA THR A 788 -10.78 10.18 -18.29
C THR A 788 -10.58 8.80 -18.92
N ILE A 789 -9.34 8.31 -19.08
CA ILE A 789 -9.07 6.93 -19.52
C ILE A 789 -9.73 5.92 -18.59
N SER A 790 -9.55 6.09 -17.28
CA SER A 790 -10.17 5.22 -16.28
C SER A 790 -11.70 5.19 -16.42
N GLU A 791 -12.32 6.35 -16.56
CA GLU A 791 -13.76 6.49 -16.72
C GLU A 791 -14.28 5.81 -17.99
N GLN A 792 -13.65 6.08 -19.14
CA GLN A 792 -14.10 5.55 -20.44
C GLN A 792 -13.87 4.04 -20.60
N PHE A 793 -12.90 3.47 -19.89
CA PHE A 793 -12.56 2.04 -19.99
C PHE A 793 -12.91 1.24 -18.73
N GLY A 794 -13.78 1.77 -17.86
CA GLY A 794 -14.29 1.06 -16.68
C GLY A 794 -13.19 0.62 -15.71
N GLY A 795 -12.26 1.52 -15.40
CA GLY A 795 -11.11 1.29 -14.52
C GLY A 795 -9.89 0.65 -15.19
N LYS A 796 -10.03 0.12 -16.41
CA LYS A 796 -8.91 -0.46 -17.17
C LYS A 796 -8.10 0.67 -17.81
N LEU A 797 -7.00 1.05 -17.17
CA LEU A 797 -6.09 2.08 -17.68
C LEU A 797 -5.33 1.59 -18.92
N ARG A 798 -5.96 1.56 -20.11
CA ARG A 798 -5.34 1.07 -21.35
C ARG A 798 -5.45 2.11 -22.47
N PHE A 799 -4.36 2.36 -23.18
CA PHE A 799 -4.35 3.30 -24.31
C PHE A 799 -3.21 2.99 -25.28
N GLY A 800 -3.48 2.88 -26.58
CA GLY A 800 -2.50 2.45 -27.59
C GLY A 800 -2.15 0.96 -27.51
N ILE A 801 -1.32 0.50 -28.46
CA ILE A 801 -0.98 -0.92 -28.63
C ILE A 801 0.54 -1.15 -28.63
N TYR A 802 0.95 -2.29 -28.06
CA TYR A 802 2.32 -2.74 -28.13
C TYR A 802 2.59 -3.50 -29.42
N LEU A 803 3.75 -3.21 -30.02
CA LEU A 803 4.20 -3.89 -31.22
C LEU A 803 5.54 -4.58 -30.99
N SER A 804 5.75 -5.71 -31.67
CA SER A 804 7.04 -6.34 -31.85
C SER A 804 7.36 -6.51 -33.34
N TYR A 805 8.61 -6.31 -33.72
CA TYR A 805 9.01 -6.39 -35.11
C TYR A 805 9.14 -7.85 -35.55
N ILE A 806 8.53 -8.19 -36.70
CA ILE A 806 8.66 -9.51 -37.32
C ILE A 806 9.78 -9.47 -38.36
N GLY A 807 9.66 -8.58 -39.34
CA GLY A 807 10.55 -8.53 -40.49
C GLY A 807 9.93 -7.74 -41.64
N PRO A 808 10.66 -7.54 -42.73
CA PRO A 808 10.11 -6.91 -43.93
C PRO A 808 9.37 -7.93 -44.80
N VAL A 809 8.20 -7.54 -45.30
CA VAL A 809 7.27 -8.40 -46.07
C VAL A 809 7.86 -8.78 -47.44
N ASP A 810 8.75 -7.94 -47.98
CA ASP A 810 9.44 -8.15 -49.26
C ASP A 810 10.69 -9.05 -49.15
N GLY A 811 11.03 -9.54 -47.96
CA GLY A 811 12.24 -10.33 -47.71
C GLY A 811 13.56 -9.55 -47.79
N SER A 812 13.51 -8.21 -47.87
CA SER A 812 14.72 -7.38 -47.93
C SER A 812 15.51 -7.39 -46.61
N LYS A 813 16.81 -7.08 -46.66
CA LYS A 813 17.62 -6.89 -45.43
C LYS A 813 17.59 -5.46 -44.89
N ASP A 814 16.90 -4.57 -45.58
CA ASP A 814 16.75 -3.17 -45.19
C ASP A 814 15.88 -3.08 -43.93
N ARG A 815 16.31 -2.28 -42.95
CA ARG A 815 15.67 -2.13 -41.64
C ARG A 815 15.45 -0.66 -41.31
N VAL A 816 15.01 0.13 -42.29
CA VAL A 816 14.79 1.57 -42.13
C VAL A 816 13.32 1.92 -42.34
N VAL A 817 12.67 2.39 -41.27
CA VAL A 817 11.29 2.91 -41.34
C VAL A 817 11.35 4.39 -41.68
N LYS A 818 10.55 4.80 -42.67
CA LYS A 818 10.44 6.19 -43.13
C LYS A 818 9.13 6.80 -42.66
N LEU A 819 9.15 8.10 -42.34
CA LEU A 819 7.93 8.87 -42.17
C LEU A 819 7.09 8.87 -43.44
N ASN A 820 5.79 9.04 -43.28
CA ASN A 820 4.77 8.97 -44.33
C ASN A 820 4.67 7.61 -45.04
N SER A 821 5.28 6.55 -44.49
CA SER A 821 5.06 5.20 -44.99
C SER A 821 3.58 4.81 -44.85
N PRO A 822 3.00 4.13 -45.84
CA PRO A 822 1.61 3.66 -45.77
C PRO A 822 1.47 2.62 -44.66
N ILE A 823 0.29 2.58 -44.04
CA ILE A 823 -0.03 1.66 -42.93
C ILE A 823 -1.16 0.74 -43.37
N LYS A 824 -0.90 -0.56 -43.37
CA LYS A 824 -1.89 -1.60 -43.63
C LYS A 824 -2.11 -2.42 -42.36
N PRO A 825 -3.22 -2.22 -41.64
CA PRO A 825 -3.58 -3.08 -40.51
C PRO A 825 -4.11 -4.43 -41.00
N ILE A 826 -3.89 -5.48 -40.20
CA ILE A 826 -4.40 -6.83 -40.43
C ILE A 826 -5.25 -7.21 -39.23
N ILE A 827 -6.55 -7.40 -39.46
CA ILE A 827 -7.57 -7.59 -38.42
C ILE A 827 -7.93 -9.08 -38.27
N ASN A 828 -7.82 -9.89 -39.34
CA ASN A 828 -7.97 -11.34 -39.31
C ASN A 828 -6.82 -12.03 -40.07
N ASP A 829 -6.41 -13.22 -39.63
CA ASP A 829 -5.34 -13.99 -40.30
C ASP A 829 -5.74 -14.47 -41.73
N ASP A 830 -7.03 -14.44 -42.07
CA ASP A 830 -7.55 -14.77 -43.42
C ASP A 830 -7.28 -13.69 -44.49
N ASP A 831 -6.88 -12.47 -44.09
CA ASP A 831 -6.55 -11.37 -45.02
C ASP A 831 -5.14 -11.51 -45.65
N ILE A 832 -4.40 -12.56 -45.30
CA ILE A 832 -3.02 -12.80 -45.78
C ILE A 832 -3.02 -13.41 -47.20
N SER A 833 -4.17 -13.83 -47.74
CA SER A 833 -4.27 -14.50 -49.06
C SER A 833 -4.86 -13.65 -50.20
N ARG A 834 -4.77 -12.31 -50.16
CA ARG A 834 -5.16 -11.43 -51.28
C ARG A 834 -4.09 -10.42 -51.67
#